data_AF-A0A2N2L101-F1
#
_entry.id   AF-A0A2N2L101-F1
#
_cell.length_a   1.000
_cell.length_b   1.000
_cell.length_c   1.000
_cell.angle_alpha   90.00
_cell.angle_beta   90.00
_cell.angle_gamma   90.00
#
_symmetry.space_group_name_H-M   'P 1'
#
loop_
_entity.id
_entity.type
_entity.pdbx_description
1 polymer ?
#
loop_
_entity_poly.entity_id
_entity_poly.type
_entity_poly.pdbx_seq_one_letter_code
_entity_poly.pdbx_strand_id
1 'polypeptide(L)'
;MNFGFNHKRNVIFLLLILAASAIFAHTKLESDYLNSDYSQRFTETTPPTQPVRPIAEFEPASAVMIRYPLGIPVSLVVHLANTAQVVCLVSSNSVQNQATTAFNNAGVNMAKVTFMVAPTDSYWTRDFGPWFIFDGNGIYSVVDFQYNRPRPNDNMIPQLFAQQNSINYYGMNLQQTGGNYMTDGINTAAQTQIAYTENSSLGQTGVNLKMQNYLGITNYYVIQDPNNTYIDHIDCWGKFLAVDKVLIRSVPTSHAQYDEIEAVATFFANQNCAWGYPYKVYRVNTPGNQPYTNSLILNKKVFVPIMGGSYDAAALQVYRNALPGYEVIGITGQSSTPWESTDALHCRTHEIPDAQMLYINHNPLFGMQDDSLFDINAEIRPFSGSPVIGDSVYVSYQVNQGPWQTSTLINLTGYHFTTSLTGFAPGDTIRYYIHAVDQAGKRNDHPLTAAYDPHLFVMAYDTAAPEIVHYPLETISNQTEPVMITALVDDNTGVSQVFFRYRVDGGAISEFPMENVAGNSWVFPYVPEFDAGSQVFEYQIKALDNSNPANLAWYPAEQVWQDVPIETVSNQDQHIEAPRLLGIYPNPLRASATGLSIDVLGKKSAPVEIKIFNLRGQLIRSISSNLGNEGLNRFSWDGKDQRGILSTPGLYLLKLSIDNVLYSRKIVVGL
;
A
#
# COMPACT_ATOMS: atom_id res chain seq x y z
N MET A 1 -23.49 -88.88 -1.84
CA MET A 1 -23.31 -87.97 -0.68
C MET A 1 -21.84 -87.63 -0.56
N ASN A 2 -21.57 -86.35 -0.29
CA ASN A 2 -20.33 -85.75 0.22
C ASN A 2 -19.03 -85.85 -0.60
N PHE A 3 -18.69 -84.75 -1.26
CA PHE A 3 -17.38 -84.14 -1.09
C PHE A 3 -17.57 -82.63 -0.90
N GLY A 4 -17.25 -82.14 0.28
CA GLY A 4 -17.13 -80.72 0.58
C GLY A 4 -15.71 -80.46 1.08
N PHE A 5 -15.08 -79.39 0.60
CA PHE A 5 -14.19 -78.55 1.40
C PHE A 5 -13.79 -77.26 0.66
N ASN A 6 -13.85 -76.16 1.42
CA ASN A 6 -13.03 -74.94 1.32
C ASN A 6 -13.10 -74.02 0.09
N HIS A 7 -14.23 -73.34 -0.10
CA HIS A 7 -14.27 -72.06 -0.83
C HIS A 7 -14.65 -70.83 0.02
N LYS A 8 -15.02 -71.03 1.30
CA LYS A 8 -15.50 -69.94 2.17
C LYS A 8 -14.43 -69.25 3.03
N ARG A 9 -13.22 -69.82 3.16
CA ARG A 9 -12.15 -69.23 3.99
C ARG A 9 -11.34 -68.14 3.31
N ASN A 10 -11.20 -68.16 1.98
CA ASN A 10 -10.40 -67.14 1.26
C ASN A 10 -11.20 -65.86 0.94
N VAL A 11 -12.52 -65.97 0.77
CA VAL A 11 -13.38 -64.80 0.49
C VAL A 11 -13.61 -63.96 1.76
N ILE A 12 -13.70 -64.60 2.93
CA ILE A 12 -13.86 -63.90 4.21
C ILE A 12 -12.54 -63.21 4.63
N PHE A 13 -11.37 -63.81 4.32
CA PHE A 13 -10.08 -63.17 4.62
C PHE A 13 -9.78 -61.96 3.72
N LEU A 14 -10.21 -61.97 2.44
CA LEU A 14 -10.09 -60.79 1.57
C LEU A 14 -11.07 -59.66 1.94
N LEU A 15 -12.30 -60.00 2.36
CA LEU A 15 -13.29 -59.01 2.81
C LEU A 15 -12.94 -58.38 4.16
N LEU A 16 -12.26 -59.11 5.06
CA LEU A 16 -11.76 -58.57 6.33
C LEU A 16 -10.54 -57.64 6.17
N ILE A 17 -9.70 -57.86 5.16
CA ILE A 17 -8.55 -56.97 4.85
C ILE A 17 -9.02 -55.68 4.13
N LEU A 18 -10.08 -55.77 3.32
CA LEU A 18 -10.69 -54.61 2.64
C LEU A 18 -11.60 -53.76 3.55
N ALA A 19 -12.24 -54.36 4.56
CA ALA A 19 -13.06 -53.61 5.52
C ALA A 19 -12.23 -52.88 6.60
N ALA A 20 -11.06 -53.42 6.96
CA ALA A 20 -10.17 -52.80 7.97
C ALA A 20 -9.46 -51.53 7.46
N SER A 21 -9.36 -51.33 6.14
CA SER A 21 -8.67 -50.19 5.53
C SER A 21 -9.59 -48.98 5.28
N ALA A 22 -10.91 -49.16 5.33
CA ALA A 22 -11.89 -48.11 5.02
C ALA A 22 -12.52 -47.43 6.25
N ILE A 23 -12.42 -48.03 7.45
CA ILE A 23 -13.17 -47.55 8.64
C ILE A 23 -12.27 -46.90 9.71
N PHE A 24 -10.94 -47.01 9.60
CA PHE A 24 -9.99 -46.52 10.62
C PHE A 24 -9.04 -45.41 10.13
N ALA A 25 -9.27 -44.87 8.93
CA ALA A 25 -8.25 -44.03 8.27
C ALA A 25 -7.86 -42.78 9.09
N HIS A 26 -8.77 -42.26 9.93
CA HIS A 26 -8.52 -41.05 10.71
C HIS A 26 -9.09 -40.98 12.15
N THR A 27 -9.70 -42.03 12.70
CA THR A 27 -10.18 -41.97 14.10
C THR A 27 -9.01 -42.10 15.09
N LYS A 28 -8.85 -41.14 16.01
CA LYS A 28 -8.01 -41.30 17.22
C LYS A 28 -8.54 -42.51 18.00
N LEU A 29 -7.74 -43.58 18.12
CA LEU A 29 -8.06 -44.70 18.98
C LEU A 29 -7.50 -44.42 20.37
N GLU A 30 -8.20 -44.84 21.42
CA GLU A 30 -7.76 -44.66 22.82
C GLU A 30 -6.41 -45.35 23.11
N SER A 31 -6.03 -46.35 22.29
CA SER A 31 -4.70 -46.99 22.29
C SER A 31 -3.57 -46.11 21.77
N ASP A 32 -3.87 -45.00 21.07
CA ASP A 32 -2.87 -44.08 20.54
C ASP A 32 -2.22 -43.23 21.65
N TYR A 33 -2.81 -43.21 22.86
CA TYR A 33 -2.26 -42.55 24.04
C TYR A 33 -1.20 -43.39 24.79
N LEU A 34 -1.06 -44.69 24.48
CA LEU A 34 -0.38 -45.65 25.37
C LEU A 34 1.06 -46.03 25.00
N ASN A 35 1.66 -45.45 23.96
CA ASN A 35 3.07 -45.72 23.65
C ASN A 35 3.89 -44.43 23.60
N SER A 36 4.58 -44.14 24.70
CA SER A 36 5.56 -43.07 24.86
C SER A 36 6.89 -43.32 24.10
N ASP A 37 6.91 -44.23 23.12
CA ASP A 37 8.15 -44.74 22.50
C ASP A 37 8.27 -44.43 20.98
N TYR A 38 7.30 -43.71 20.40
CA TYR A 38 7.39 -43.25 19.00
C TYR A 38 8.43 -42.13 18.78
N SER A 39 8.95 -41.53 19.86
CA SER A 39 9.97 -40.49 19.83
C SER A 39 11.40 -41.00 19.57
N GLN A 40 11.63 -42.32 19.52
CA GLN A 40 13.00 -42.86 19.44
C GLN A 40 13.78 -42.48 18.17
N ARG A 41 13.11 -42.06 17.10
CA ARG A 41 13.76 -41.62 15.86
C ARG A 41 14.20 -40.16 15.89
N PHE A 42 13.37 -39.30 16.46
CA PHE A 42 13.50 -37.87 16.23
C PHE A 42 14.70 -37.31 16.99
N THR A 43 15.64 -36.73 16.25
CA THR A 43 16.81 -36.08 16.84
C THR A 43 16.68 -34.58 16.66
N GLU A 44 16.50 -33.87 17.76
CA GLU A 44 16.56 -32.41 17.77
C GLU A 44 17.97 -31.96 17.38
N THR A 45 18.07 -30.98 16.47
CA THR A 45 19.34 -30.38 16.06
C THR A 45 19.49 -29.00 16.69
N THR A 46 20.58 -28.30 16.42
CA THR A 46 20.56 -26.84 16.58
C THR A 46 19.68 -26.23 15.48
N PRO A 47 19.02 -25.08 15.72
CA PRO A 47 18.29 -24.37 14.67
C PRO A 47 19.21 -23.90 13.53
N PRO A 48 18.65 -23.58 12.35
CA PRO A 48 19.40 -22.98 11.25
C PRO A 48 19.98 -21.60 11.59
N THR A 49 20.96 -21.16 10.80
CA THR A 49 21.49 -19.80 10.89
C THR A 49 20.38 -18.78 10.61
N GLN A 50 20.32 -17.70 11.40
CA GLN A 50 19.34 -16.63 11.24
C GLN A 50 19.84 -15.55 10.24
N PRO A 51 18.95 -14.79 9.58
CA PRO A 51 17.49 -14.94 9.60
C PRO A 51 17.05 -16.15 8.76
N VAL A 52 16.09 -16.92 9.28
CA VAL A 52 15.45 -18.00 8.51
C VAL A 52 14.27 -17.42 7.73
N ARG A 53 14.11 -17.87 6.48
CA ARG A 53 12.93 -17.55 5.65
C ARG A 53 12.09 -18.82 5.42
N PRO A 54 10.81 -18.82 5.80
CA PRO A 54 9.90 -19.89 5.41
C PRO A 54 9.63 -19.80 3.91
N ILE A 55 9.21 -20.90 3.28
CA ILE A 55 8.82 -20.90 1.86
C ILE A 55 7.31 -21.17 1.78
N ALA A 56 6.58 -20.29 1.11
CA ALA A 56 5.15 -20.46 0.90
C ALA A 56 4.84 -21.41 -0.27
N GLU A 57 3.68 -22.07 -0.21
CA GLU A 57 3.23 -22.99 -1.25
C GLU A 57 3.03 -22.30 -2.62
N PHE A 58 2.70 -21.02 -2.62
CA PHE A 58 2.50 -20.24 -3.85
C PHE A 58 3.79 -19.74 -4.50
N GLU A 59 4.96 -20.00 -3.89
CA GLU A 59 6.26 -19.72 -4.48
C GLU A 59 6.65 -20.78 -5.54
N PRO A 60 7.66 -20.52 -6.39
CA PRO A 60 8.09 -21.49 -7.39
C PRO A 60 8.43 -22.86 -6.80
N ALA A 61 7.85 -23.91 -7.37
CA ALA A 61 8.05 -25.30 -6.97
C ALA A 61 8.71 -26.10 -8.08
N SER A 62 9.76 -26.84 -7.72
CA SER A 62 10.50 -27.72 -8.64
C SER A 62 9.80 -29.07 -8.81
N ALA A 63 9.13 -29.53 -7.76
CA ALA A 63 8.46 -30.82 -7.74
C ALA A 63 7.22 -30.83 -6.83
N VAL A 64 6.49 -31.94 -6.88
CA VAL A 64 5.42 -32.29 -5.95
C VAL A 64 5.61 -33.74 -5.50
N MET A 65 5.52 -33.97 -4.21
CA MET A 65 5.58 -35.28 -3.57
C MET A 65 4.19 -35.92 -3.52
N ILE A 66 4.12 -37.16 -3.95
CA ILE A 66 2.96 -38.05 -3.82
C ILE A 66 3.43 -39.41 -3.33
N ARG A 67 2.49 -40.30 -2.98
CA ARG A 67 2.81 -41.67 -2.54
C ARG A 67 2.00 -42.70 -3.30
N TYR A 68 2.64 -43.81 -3.67
CA TYR A 68 1.98 -44.98 -4.23
C TYR A 68 2.02 -46.18 -3.25
N PRO A 69 0.93 -46.97 -3.06
CA PRO A 69 -0.39 -46.86 -3.70
C PRO A 69 -1.08 -45.51 -3.50
N LEU A 70 -1.72 -45.02 -4.57
CA LEU A 70 -2.26 -43.66 -4.63
C LEU A 70 -3.49 -43.48 -3.73
N GLY A 71 -3.49 -42.39 -2.96
CA GLY A 71 -4.71 -41.79 -2.40
C GLY A 71 -5.36 -40.74 -3.32
N ILE A 72 -4.81 -40.52 -4.50
CA ILE A 72 -5.27 -39.52 -5.48
C ILE A 72 -5.64 -40.20 -6.80
N PRO A 73 -6.53 -39.62 -7.62
CA PRO A 73 -6.80 -40.17 -8.94
C PRO A 73 -5.55 -40.08 -9.82
N VAL A 74 -5.31 -41.08 -10.66
CA VAL A 74 -4.16 -41.07 -11.58
C VAL A 74 -4.21 -39.91 -12.59
N SER A 75 -5.41 -39.40 -12.90
CA SER A 75 -5.59 -38.19 -13.70
C SER A 75 -4.94 -36.95 -13.07
N LEU A 76 -4.94 -36.85 -11.73
CA LEU A 76 -4.19 -35.79 -11.05
C LEU A 76 -2.68 -35.97 -11.29
N VAL A 77 -2.16 -37.20 -11.22
CA VAL A 77 -0.72 -37.46 -11.49
C VAL A 77 -0.33 -37.00 -12.91
N VAL A 78 -1.20 -37.16 -13.91
CA VAL A 78 -0.99 -36.63 -15.27
C VAL A 78 -0.89 -35.10 -15.24
N HIS A 79 -1.80 -34.41 -14.56
CA HIS A 79 -1.73 -32.95 -14.42
C HIS A 79 -0.46 -32.47 -13.71
N LEU A 80 -0.09 -33.13 -12.62
CA LEU A 80 1.11 -32.82 -11.84
C LEU A 80 2.38 -32.99 -12.68
N ALA A 81 2.52 -34.11 -13.39
CA ALA A 81 3.66 -34.39 -14.27
C ALA A 81 3.75 -33.46 -15.49
N ASN A 82 2.64 -32.81 -15.87
CA ASN A 82 2.64 -31.76 -16.89
C ASN A 82 2.92 -30.36 -16.33
N THR A 83 3.13 -30.22 -15.03
CA THR A 83 3.31 -28.95 -14.33
C THR A 83 4.68 -28.84 -13.65
N ALA A 84 5.11 -29.89 -12.95
CA ALA A 84 6.39 -29.96 -12.24
C ALA A 84 6.94 -31.40 -12.26
N GLN A 85 8.11 -31.62 -11.65
CA GLN A 85 8.54 -32.99 -11.36
C GLN A 85 7.61 -33.64 -10.33
N VAL A 86 7.39 -34.93 -10.42
CA VAL A 86 6.61 -35.72 -9.46
C VAL A 86 7.57 -36.65 -8.74
N VAL A 87 7.74 -36.45 -7.42
CA VAL A 87 8.47 -37.37 -6.55
C VAL A 87 7.46 -38.35 -5.97
N CYS A 88 7.47 -39.59 -6.48
CA CYS A 88 6.56 -40.64 -6.03
C CYS A 88 7.25 -41.53 -4.98
N LEU A 89 6.81 -41.45 -3.74
CA LEU A 89 7.21 -42.38 -2.67
C LEU A 89 6.67 -43.79 -2.97
N VAL A 90 7.52 -44.79 -2.85
CA VAL A 90 7.18 -46.21 -3.04
C VAL A 90 7.89 -47.05 -1.98
N SER A 91 7.20 -48.02 -1.37
CA SER A 91 7.78 -48.79 -0.26
C SER A 91 8.85 -49.81 -0.67
N SER A 92 8.95 -50.14 -1.96
CA SER A 92 9.93 -51.08 -2.49
C SER A 92 10.05 -50.97 -4.02
N ASN A 93 11.09 -51.58 -4.58
CA ASN A 93 11.26 -51.72 -6.04
C ASN A 93 10.09 -52.47 -6.71
N SER A 94 9.45 -53.42 -6.00
CA SER A 94 8.26 -54.12 -6.52
C SER A 94 7.08 -53.16 -6.68
N VAL A 95 6.86 -52.30 -5.67
CA VAL A 95 5.81 -51.27 -5.69
C VAL A 95 6.12 -50.19 -6.74
N GLN A 96 7.40 -49.84 -6.94
CA GLN A 96 7.83 -48.97 -8.03
C GLN A 96 7.43 -49.51 -9.41
N ASN A 97 7.60 -50.81 -9.66
CA ASN A 97 7.21 -51.43 -10.93
C ASN A 97 5.68 -51.36 -11.15
N GLN A 98 4.91 -51.53 -10.08
CA GLN A 98 3.44 -51.39 -10.13
C GLN A 98 3.04 -49.94 -10.46
N ALA A 99 3.62 -48.97 -9.75
CA ALA A 99 3.38 -47.55 -10.00
C ALA A 99 3.75 -47.16 -11.45
N THR A 100 4.92 -47.60 -11.91
CA THR A 100 5.40 -47.39 -13.29
C THR A 100 4.41 -47.94 -14.33
N THR A 101 3.88 -49.14 -14.09
CA THR A 101 2.88 -49.75 -14.99
C THR A 101 1.59 -48.94 -14.99
N ALA A 102 1.08 -48.57 -13.80
CA ALA A 102 -0.14 -47.77 -13.67
C ALA A 102 0.00 -46.38 -14.34
N PHE A 103 1.13 -45.72 -14.15
CA PHE A 103 1.42 -44.40 -14.70
C PHE A 103 1.58 -44.42 -16.22
N ASN A 104 2.30 -45.40 -16.77
CA ASN A 104 2.39 -45.58 -18.22
C ASN A 104 1.03 -45.83 -18.86
N ASN A 105 0.21 -46.70 -18.25
CA ASN A 105 -1.14 -47.01 -18.75
C ASN A 105 -2.06 -45.79 -18.75
N ALA A 106 -1.87 -44.86 -17.80
CA ALA A 106 -2.64 -43.62 -17.70
C ALA A 106 -2.06 -42.46 -18.54
N GLY A 107 -0.94 -42.66 -19.25
CA GLY A 107 -0.31 -41.62 -20.05
C GLY A 107 0.39 -40.53 -19.23
N VAL A 108 0.83 -40.84 -18.01
CA VAL A 108 1.65 -39.91 -17.20
C VAL A 108 2.97 -39.65 -17.92
N ASN A 109 3.42 -38.40 -17.92
CA ASN A 109 4.73 -38.04 -18.46
C ASN A 109 5.86 -38.57 -17.57
N MET A 110 6.33 -39.79 -17.84
CA MET A 110 7.35 -40.46 -17.02
C MET A 110 8.72 -39.74 -17.00
N ALA A 111 9.01 -38.86 -17.98
CA ALA A 111 10.21 -38.01 -17.93
C ALA A 111 10.14 -36.94 -16.82
N LYS A 112 8.97 -36.77 -16.22
CA LYS A 112 8.69 -35.88 -15.09
C LYS A 112 8.40 -36.64 -13.80
N VAL A 113 8.69 -37.94 -13.74
CA VAL A 113 8.45 -38.77 -12.54
C VAL A 113 9.77 -39.34 -12.04
N THR A 114 10.05 -39.10 -10.76
CA THR A 114 11.15 -39.71 -10.01
C THR A 114 10.59 -40.53 -8.87
N PHE A 115 11.15 -41.70 -8.61
CA PHE A 115 10.74 -42.54 -7.50
C PHE A 115 11.71 -42.42 -6.33
N MET A 116 11.16 -42.34 -5.12
CA MET A 116 11.91 -42.46 -3.87
C MET A 116 11.46 -43.74 -3.18
N VAL A 117 12.38 -44.70 -3.07
CA VAL A 117 12.12 -45.99 -2.42
C VAL A 117 12.32 -45.85 -0.91
N ALA A 118 11.22 -45.76 -0.18
CA ALA A 118 11.19 -45.64 1.28
C ALA A 118 9.91 -46.25 1.86
N PRO A 119 9.98 -47.01 2.97
CA PRO A 119 8.78 -47.45 3.69
C PRO A 119 7.88 -46.25 4.05
N THR A 120 6.57 -46.43 3.90
CA THR A 120 5.54 -45.44 4.25
C THR A 120 4.33 -46.18 4.83
N ASP A 121 3.71 -45.60 5.84
CA ASP A 121 2.51 -46.12 6.47
C ASP A 121 1.25 -45.60 5.76
N SER A 122 1.32 -44.44 5.11
CA SER A 122 0.17 -43.80 4.49
C SER A 122 0.47 -43.03 3.19
N TYR A 123 -0.56 -42.40 2.63
CA TYR A 123 -0.46 -41.53 1.45
C TYR A 123 -0.59 -40.03 1.76
N TRP A 124 -0.70 -39.64 3.03
CA TRP A 124 -0.89 -38.23 3.43
C TRP A 124 0.45 -37.48 3.44
N THR A 125 1.09 -37.38 2.27
CA THR A 125 2.42 -36.76 2.12
C THR A 125 2.47 -35.32 2.59
N ARG A 126 1.32 -34.63 2.65
CA ARG A 126 1.20 -33.30 3.26
C ARG A 126 1.60 -33.31 4.72
N ASP A 127 1.10 -34.29 5.47
CA ASP A 127 1.14 -34.27 6.92
C ASP A 127 2.54 -34.58 7.45
N PHE A 128 3.22 -35.55 6.83
CA PHE A 128 4.53 -36.02 7.26
C PHE A 128 5.69 -35.56 6.36
N GLY A 129 5.39 -34.87 5.26
CA GLY A 129 6.40 -34.42 4.30
C GLY A 129 7.37 -33.40 4.90
N PRO A 130 8.56 -33.24 4.30
CA PRO A 130 9.54 -32.25 4.75
C PRO A 130 9.00 -30.83 4.59
N TRP A 131 9.23 -29.98 5.60
CA TRP A 131 9.08 -28.52 5.43
C TRP A 131 10.40 -27.92 4.92
N PHE A 132 10.32 -26.78 4.28
CA PHE A 132 11.46 -26.19 3.57
C PHE A 132 11.69 -24.73 3.97
N ILE A 133 12.96 -24.36 4.09
CA ILE A 133 13.42 -23.01 4.43
C ILE A 133 14.64 -22.61 3.60
N PHE A 134 14.88 -21.31 3.52
CA PHE A 134 16.23 -20.78 3.30
C PHE A 134 16.77 -20.27 4.63
N ASP A 135 17.98 -20.70 5.00
CA ASP A 135 18.64 -20.19 6.21
C ASP A 135 19.26 -18.80 5.99
N GLY A 136 19.89 -18.24 7.03
CA GLY A 136 20.54 -16.93 6.99
C GLY A 136 21.70 -16.82 6.01
N ASN A 137 22.27 -17.95 5.59
CA ASN A 137 23.28 -18.01 4.53
C ASN A 137 22.65 -18.15 3.13
N GLY A 138 21.31 -18.30 3.05
CA GLY A 138 20.54 -18.61 1.86
C GLY A 138 20.64 -20.04 1.38
N ILE A 139 20.93 -20.97 2.29
CA ILE A 139 21.02 -22.39 1.97
C ILE A 139 19.63 -23.00 2.09
N TYR A 140 19.17 -23.59 0.97
CA TYR A 140 17.95 -24.37 0.92
C TYR A 140 18.06 -25.60 1.82
N SER A 141 17.11 -25.77 2.76
CA SER A 141 17.20 -26.78 3.80
C SER A 141 15.83 -27.41 4.12
N VAL A 142 15.87 -28.62 4.64
CA VAL A 142 14.71 -29.35 5.18
C VAL A 142 14.59 -29.09 6.69
N VAL A 143 13.38 -28.84 7.15
CA VAL A 143 12.99 -28.88 8.55
C VAL A 143 12.08 -30.09 8.77
N ASP A 144 12.52 -31.00 9.63
CA ASP A 144 11.77 -32.17 10.10
C ASP A 144 11.13 -31.86 11.46
N PHE A 145 10.04 -32.55 11.76
CA PHE A 145 9.25 -32.42 12.99
C PHE A 145 8.76 -33.80 13.43
N GLN A 146 8.27 -33.93 14.66
CA GLN A 146 7.65 -35.18 15.09
C GLN A 146 6.25 -35.27 14.49
N TYR A 147 6.03 -36.18 13.55
CA TYR A 147 4.69 -36.38 13.01
C TYR A 147 3.73 -36.83 14.13
N ASN A 148 2.61 -36.11 14.28
CA ASN A 148 1.63 -36.29 15.35
C ASN A 148 0.73 -37.55 15.19
N ARG A 149 1.21 -38.60 14.53
CA ARG A 149 0.53 -39.88 14.36
C ARG A 149 1.49 -41.03 14.64
N PRO A 150 0.99 -42.19 15.12
CA PRO A 150 1.81 -43.38 15.37
C PRO A 150 2.19 -44.09 14.05
N ARG A 151 2.87 -43.36 13.16
CA ARG A 151 3.25 -43.77 11.80
C ARG A 151 4.76 -43.56 11.62
N PRO A 152 5.58 -44.48 12.18
CA PRO A 152 7.02 -44.28 12.27
C PRO A 152 7.74 -44.26 10.91
N ASN A 153 7.19 -44.91 9.88
CA ASN A 153 7.78 -44.89 8.54
C ASN A 153 7.49 -43.55 7.85
N ASP A 154 6.27 -43.02 8.01
CA ASP A 154 5.91 -41.68 7.51
C ASP A 154 6.77 -40.60 8.19
N ASN A 155 6.92 -40.69 9.52
CA ASN A 155 7.79 -39.81 10.32
C ASN A 155 9.28 -39.89 9.90
N MET A 156 9.66 -40.84 9.04
CA MET A 156 11.02 -40.99 8.54
C MET A 156 11.29 -40.33 7.19
N ILE A 157 10.25 -39.94 6.47
CA ILE A 157 10.39 -39.41 5.13
C ILE A 157 11.21 -38.11 5.06
N PRO A 158 11.08 -37.11 5.96
CA PRO A 158 11.84 -35.88 5.83
C PRO A 158 13.37 -36.07 5.89
N GLN A 159 13.92 -36.83 6.87
CA GLN A 159 15.38 -37.07 6.88
C GLN A 159 15.84 -37.99 5.75
N LEU A 160 15.05 -39.00 5.34
CA LEU A 160 15.43 -39.81 4.18
C LEU A 160 15.48 -38.97 2.91
N PHE A 161 14.52 -38.06 2.74
CA PHE A 161 14.46 -37.14 1.62
C PHE A 161 15.68 -36.20 1.64
N ALA A 162 15.99 -35.60 2.80
CA ALA A 162 17.15 -34.73 2.95
C ALA A 162 18.46 -35.47 2.65
N GLN A 163 18.63 -36.69 3.19
CA GLN A 163 19.82 -37.52 2.96
C GLN A 163 19.99 -37.90 1.49
N GLN A 164 18.92 -38.38 0.84
CA GLN A 164 18.97 -38.82 -0.57
C GLN A 164 19.25 -37.66 -1.53
N ASN A 165 18.79 -36.45 -1.21
CA ASN A 165 18.99 -35.27 -2.04
C ASN A 165 20.19 -34.42 -1.59
N SER A 166 20.94 -34.84 -0.57
CA SER A 166 22.06 -34.09 0.02
C SER A 166 21.67 -32.66 0.43
N ILE A 167 20.50 -32.51 1.05
CA ILE A 167 19.96 -31.25 1.55
C ILE A 167 20.25 -31.16 3.06
N ASN A 168 20.56 -29.95 3.54
CA ASN A 168 20.72 -29.69 4.96
C ASN A 168 19.44 -30.07 5.73
N TYR A 169 19.62 -30.63 6.93
CA TYR A 169 18.54 -31.15 7.76
C TYR A 169 18.54 -30.49 9.13
N TYR A 170 17.37 -30.03 9.56
CA TYR A 170 17.14 -29.49 10.89
C TYR A 170 15.96 -30.19 11.55
N GLY A 171 16.16 -30.76 12.74
CA GLY A 171 15.10 -31.39 13.52
C GLY A 171 14.47 -30.40 14.50
N MET A 172 13.31 -29.85 14.15
CA MET A 172 12.49 -29.02 15.06
C MET A 172 11.65 -29.89 16.00
N ASN A 173 12.02 -29.94 17.29
CA ASN A 173 11.38 -30.79 18.29
C ASN A 173 9.99 -30.28 18.72
N LEU A 174 9.03 -30.40 17.81
CA LEU A 174 7.60 -30.17 18.00
C LEU A 174 6.83 -31.34 17.38
N GLN A 175 5.74 -31.75 18.03
CA GLN A 175 4.70 -32.54 17.39
C GLN A 175 3.95 -31.65 16.41
N GLN A 176 3.92 -32.05 15.14
CA GLN A 176 3.36 -31.27 14.05
C GLN A 176 2.74 -32.16 12.98
N THR A 177 2.03 -31.50 12.06
CA THR A 177 1.47 -32.07 10.83
C THR A 177 1.34 -30.97 9.78
N GLY A 178 1.80 -31.22 8.56
CA GLY A 178 1.77 -30.22 7.48
C GLY A 178 0.37 -29.78 7.05
N GLY A 179 -0.68 -30.61 7.20
CA GLY A 179 -2.05 -30.20 6.91
C GLY A 179 -2.56 -29.11 7.86
N ASN A 180 -1.94 -29.01 9.04
CA ASN A 180 -2.21 -27.95 10.00
C ASN A 180 -1.17 -26.83 9.97
N TYR A 181 -0.42 -26.62 8.88
CA TYR A 181 0.56 -25.56 8.73
C TYR A 181 0.45 -24.87 7.37
N MET A 182 0.50 -23.54 7.39
CA MET A 182 0.73 -22.74 6.19
C MET A 182 1.45 -21.44 6.55
N THR A 183 2.15 -20.87 5.57
CA THR A 183 2.95 -19.65 5.72
C THR A 183 2.75 -18.69 4.55
N ASP A 184 2.94 -17.39 4.81
CA ASP A 184 2.97 -16.34 3.78
C ASP A 184 4.33 -16.25 3.06
N GLY A 185 5.33 -17.02 3.49
CA GLY A 185 6.67 -17.04 2.88
C GLY A 185 7.57 -15.87 3.31
N ILE A 186 7.11 -15.02 4.23
CA ILE A 186 7.89 -13.90 4.78
C ILE A 186 8.19 -14.17 6.24
N ASN A 187 7.18 -14.14 7.10
CA ASN A 187 7.35 -14.30 8.55
C ASN A 187 6.06 -14.72 9.28
N THR A 188 4.96 -14.90 8.56
CA THR A 188 3.68 -15.31 9.13
C THR A 188 3.45 -16.79 8.90
N ALA A 189 2.96 -17.48 9.91
CA ALA A 189 2.36 -18.79 9.76
C ALA A 189 1.04 -18.89 10.51
N ALA A 190 0.17 -19.77 10.04
CA ALA A 190 -1.09 -20.09 10.68
C ALA A 190 -1.23 -21.59 10.90
N GLN A 191 -1.68 -21.96 12.10
CA GLN A 191 -2.00 -23.33 12.52
C GLN A 191 -3.28 -23.29 13.39
N THR A 192 -3.91 -24.44 13.61
CA THR A 192 -4.97 -24.56 14.63
C THR A 192 -4.40 -24.85 16.02
N GLN A 193 -5.26 -24.84 17.04
CA GLN A 193 -4.93 -25.05 18.46
C GLN A 193 -4.08 -26.29 18.76
N ILE A 194 -4.12 -27.33 17.92
CA ILE A 194 -3.36 -28.56 18.17
C ILE A 194 -1.85 -28.34 18.18
N ALA A 195 -1.35 -27.29 17.50
CA ALA A 195 0.05 -26.89 17.58
C ALA A 195 0.49 -26.59 19.03
N TYR A 196 -0.44 -26.11 19.88
CA TYR A 196 -0.19 -25.91 21.32
C TYR A 196 -0.61 -27.11 22.16
N THR A 197 -1.78 -27.71 21.94
CA THR A 197 -2.28 -28.75 22.83
C THR A 197 -1.46 -30.04 22.74
N GLU A 198 -0.94 -30.37 21.55
CA GLU A 198 -0.06 -31.54 21.34
C GLU A 198 1.39 -31.27 21.79
N ASN A 199 1.74 -30.00 22.06
CA ASN A 199 3.03 -29.56 22.59
C ASN A 199 2.90 -28.91 23.97
N SER A 200 1.91 -29.34 24.76
CA SER A 200 1.54 -28.70 26.04
C SER A 200 2.68 -28.62 27.06
N SER A 201 3.66 -29.54 27.00
CA SER A 201 4.85 -29.53 27.86
C SER A 201 5.80 -28.35 27.62
N LEU A 202 5.80 -27.76 26.42
CA LEU A 202 6.62 -26.59 26.08
C LEU A 202 5.90 -25.26 26.35
N GLY A 203 4.57 -25.28 26.44
CA GLY A 203 3.73 -24.09 26.47
C GLY A 203 3.80 -23.27 25.19
N GLN A 204 2.93 -22.26 25.06
CA GLN A 204 2.83 -21.45 23.84
C GLN A 204 4.14 -20.73 23.51
N THR A 205 4.78 -20.11 24.50
CA THR A 205 6.07 -19.42 24.31
C THR A 205 7.16 -20.35 23.77
N GLY A 206 7.24 -21.58 24.26
CA GLY A 206 8.22 -22.56 23.81
C GLY A 206 7.98 -23.02 22.37
N VAL A 207 6.71 -23.24 22.00
CA VAL A 207 6.30 -23.54 20.63
C VAL A 207 6.65 -22.37 19.70
N ASN A 208 6.27 -21.15 20.07
CA ASN A 208 6.51 -19.94 19.27
C ASN A 208 8.02 -19.72 19.04
N LEU A 209 8.84 -19.92 20.07
CA LEU A 209 10.29 -19.79 19.95
C LEU A 209 10.89 -20.84 19.00
N LYS A 210 10.36 -22.08 18.99
CA LYS A 210 10.80 -23.10 18.02
C LYS A 210 10.36 -22.73 16.60
N MET A 211 9.11 -22.31 16.40
CA MET A 211 8.64 -21.85 15.08
C MET A 211 9.47 -20.67 14.56
N GLN A 212 9.81 -19.72 15.43
CA GLN A 212 10.71 -18.61 15.08
C GLN A 212 12.11 -19.10 14.71
N ASN A 213 12.75 -19.89 15.56
CA ASN A 213 14.14 -20.29 15.36
C ASN A 213 14.34 -21.22 14.17
N TYR A 214 13.40 -22.13 13.88
CA TYR A 214 13.54 -23.12 12.81
C TYR A 214 12.92 -22.69 11.49
N LEU A 215 11.90 -21.83 11.51
CA LEU A 215 11.12 -21.47 10.33
C LEU A 215 11.07 -19.95 10.07
N GLY A 216 11.63 -19.12 10.94
CA GLY A 216 11.61 -17.66 10.78
C GLY A 216 10.26 -17.01 11.12
N ILE A 217 9.35 -17.74 11.75
CA ILE A 217 7.99 -17.24 12.02
C ILE A 217 8.00 -16.31 13.23
N THR A 218 7.81 -15.01 12.99
CA THR A 218 7.67 -13.99 14.04
C THR A 218 6.23 -13.59 14.27
N ASN A 219 5.35 -13.82 13.30
CA ASN A 219 3.92 -13.56 13.38
C ASN A 219 3.16 -14.89 13.33
N TYR A 220 2.87 -15.46 14.49
CA TYR A 220 2.34 -16.83 14.57
C TYR A 220 0.88 -16.87 15.01
N TYR A 221 -0.01 -17.20 14.07
CA TYR A 221 -1.44 -17.33 14.31
C TYR A 221 -1.80 -18.77 14.67
N VAL A 222 -2.11 -19.01 15.95
CA VAL A 222 -2.68 -20.28 16.40
C VAL A 222 -4.13 -20.06 16.77
N ILE A 223 -5.04 -20.57 15.93
CA ILE A 223 -6.47 -20.25 15.93
C ILE A 223 -7.26 -21.47 16.39
N GLN A 224 -8.38 -21.27 17.08
CA GLN A 224 -9.30 -22.38 17.36
C GLN A 224 -9.93 -22.86 16.05
N ASP A 225 -9.84 -24.16 15.78
CA ASP A 225 -10.42 -24.78 14.58
C ASP A 225 -11.93 -24.53 14.54
N PRO A 226 -12.46 -23.95 13.45
CA PRO A 226 -13.87 -23.59 13.32
C PRO A 226 -14.72 -24.74 12.75
N ASN A 227 -14.14 -25.88 12.38
CA ASN A 227 -14.88 -26.98 11.74
C ASN A 227 -15.53 -27.94 12.73
N ASN A 228 -15.07 -27.98 13.98
CA ASN A 228 -15.53 -28.93 15.00
C ASN A 228 -15.47 -30.39 14.47
N THR A 229 -14.31 -30.74 13.91
CA THR A 229 -14.01 -32.10 13.43
C THR A 229 -12.80 -32.64 14.18
N TYR A 230 -12.62 -33.96 14.19
CA TYR A 230 -11.53 -34.58 14.96
C TYR A 230 -10.12 -34.20 14.47
N ILE A 231 -9.98 -33.70 13.23
CA ILE A 231 -8.68 -33.54 12.57
C ILE A 231 -7.98 -32.23 12.95
N ASP A 232 -8.75 -31.17 13.20
CA ASP A 232 -8.25 -29.83 13.53
C ASP A 232 -7.15 -29.32 12.58
N HIS A 233 -7.30 -29.50 11.27
CA HIS A 233 -6.33 -29.04 10.27
C HIS A 233 -6.79 -27.75 9.60
N ILE A 234 -5.88 -26.78 9.52
CA ILE A 234 -6.14 -25.47 8.91
C ILE A 234 -6.54 -25.58 7.43
N ASP A 235 -5.97 -26.53 6.68
CA ASP A 235 -6.25 -26.73 5.25
C ASP A 235 -7.69 -27.20 4.94
N CYS A 236 -8.44 -27.60 5.98
CA CYS A 236 -9.84 -28.02 5.87
C CYS A 236 -10.82 -26.83 5.93
N TRP A 237 -10.35 -25.62 6.18
CA TRP A 237 -11.19 -24.43 6.25
C TRP A 237 -10.54 -23.13 5.80
N GLY A 238 -9.21 -23.07 5.70
CA GLY A 238 -8.46 -21.89 5.33
C GLY A 238 -7.26 -22.19 4.44
N LYS A 239 -6.83 -21.21 3.63
CA LYS A 239 -5.60 -21.31 2.82
C LYS A 239 -5.01 -19.93 2.50
N PHE A 240 -3.72 -19.71 2.72
CA PHE A 240 -3.01 -18.57 2.13
C PHE A 240 -2.87 -18.77 0.63
N LEU A 241 -3.35 -17.80 -0.15
CA LEU A 241 -3.30 -17.82 -1.61
C LEU A 241 -2.16 -16.96 -2.16
N ALA A 242 -1.80 -15.90 -1.42
CA ALA A 242 -0.68 -15.00 -1.65
C ALA A 242 -0.33 -14.33 -0.31
N VAL A 243 0.71 -13.50 -0.27
CA VAL A 243 1.10 -12.76 0.94
C VAL A 243 -0.06 -11.94 1.51
N ASP A 244 -0.87 -11.30 0.66
CA ASP A 244 -2.00 -10.44 1.06
C ASP A 244 -3.37 -11.14 0.98
N LYS A 245 -3.43 -12.45 0.67
CA LYS A 245 -4.70 -13.14 0.36
C LYS A 245 -4.87 -14.42 1.17
N VAL A 246 -6.03 -14.54 1.80
CA VAL A 246 -6.44 -15.76 2.51
C VAL A 246 -7.82 -16.19 2.02
N LEU A 247 -7.98 -17.48 1.74
CA LEU A 247 -9.25 -18.11 1.48
C LEU A 247 -9.79 -18.71 2.77
N ILE A 248 -11.06 -18.44 3.10
CA ILE A 248 -11.75 -19.04 4.25
C ILE A 248 -13.07 -19.64 3.76
N ARG A 249 -13.42 -20.84 4.21
CA ARG A 249 -14.71 -21.45 3.87
C ARG A 249 -15.88 -20.58 4.34
N SER A 250 -17.05 -20.76 3.75
CA SER A 250 -18.30 -20.14 4.20
C SER A 250 -19.42 -21.17 4.12
N VAL A 251 -20.39 -21.07 5.03
CA VAL A 251 -21.51 -21.99 5.12
C VAL A 251 -22.83 -21.20 5.26
N PRO A 252 -24.00 -21.81 4.99
CA PRO A 252 -25.28 -21.17 5.27
C PRO A 252 -25.41 -20.80 6.75
N THR A 253 -26.19 -19.76 7.06
CA THR A 253 -26.48 -19.32 8.44
C THR A 253 -27.13 -20.40 9.31
N SER A 254 -27.74 -21.42 8.70
CA SER A 254 -28.31 -22.58 9.38
C SER A 254 -27.28 -23.68 9.74
N HIS A 255 -26.03 -23.55 9.28
CA HIS A 255 -24.99 -24.54 9.55
C HIS A 255 -24.44 -24.35 10.96
N ALA A 256 -24.20 -25.46 11.67
CA ALA A 256 -23.83 -25.42 13.10
C ALA A 256 -22.51 -24.67 13.39
N GLN A 257 -21.59 -24.64 12.42
CA GLN A 257 -20.30 -23.94 12.52
C GLN A 257 -20.31 -22.52 11.90
N TYR A 258 -21.47 -21.94 11.59
CA TYR A 258 -21.54 -20.65 10.90
C TYR A 258 -20.80 -19.55 11.67
N ASP A 259 -21.09 -19.41 12.97
CA ASP A 259 -20.53 -18.32 13.80
C ASP A 259 -19.00 -18.44 13.93
N GLU A 260 -18.47 -19.64 14.14
CA GLU A 260 -17.04 -19.88 14.27
C GLU A 260 -16.28 -19.60 12.96
N ILE A 261 -16.87 -19.97 11.82
CA ILE A 261 -16.27 -19.72 10.50
C ILE A 261 -16.26 -18.22 10.18
N GLU A 262 -17.35 -17.51 10.46
CA GLU A 262 -17.41 -16.05 10.28
C GLU A 262 -16.46 -15.31 11.23
N ALA A 263 -16.28 -15.81 12.46
CA ALA A 263 -15.32 -15.25 13.41
C ALA A 263 -13.87 -15.36 12.88
N VAL A 264 -13.50 -16.48 12.27
CA VAL A 264 -12.16 -16.64 11.68
C VAL A 264 -11.97 -15.78 10.43
N ALA A 265 -12.99 -15.67 9.57
CA ALA A 265 -12.94 -14.74 8.44
C ALA A 265 -12.76 -13.29 8.90
N THR A 266 -13.48 -12.89 9.95
CA THR A 266 -13.36 -11.57 10.59
C THR A 266 -11.99 -11.36 11.23
N PHE A 267 -11.42 -12.40 11.86
CA PHE A 267 -10.07 -12.34 12.43
C PHE A 267 -9.06 -11.94 11.36
N PHE A 268 -9.00 -12.67 10.24
CA PHE A 268 -8.05 -12.36 9.16
C PHE A 268 -8.30 -11.00 8.51
N ALA A 269 -9.57 -10.61 8.30
CA ALA A 269 -9.91 -9.31 7.72
C ALA A 269 -9.41 -8.12 8.57
N ASN A 270 -9.23 -8.34 9.88
CA ASN A 270 -8.72 -7.33 10.82
C ASN A 270 -7.21 -7.47 11.10
N GLN A 271 -6.51 -8.42 10.47
CA GLN A 271 -5.05 -8.53 10.56
C GLN A 271 -4.40 -7.88 9.35
N ASN A 272 -3.27 -7.22 9.58
CA ASN A 272 -2.37 -6.82 8.50
C ASN A 272 -1.58 -8.04 8.00
N CYS A 273 -1.45 -8.16 6.68
CA CYS A 273 -0.49 -9.07 6.05
C CYS A 273 0.95 -8.57 6.26
N ALA A 274 1.93 -9.38 5.87
CA ALA A 274 3.34 -9.02 6.02
C ALA A 274 3.78 -7.78 5.24
N TRP A 275 2.99 -7.29 4.27
CA TRP A 275 3.18 -6.01 3.58
C TRP A 275 2.60 -4.79 4.33
N GLY A 276 2.00 -4.99 5.50
CA GLY A 276 1.58 -3.91 6.40
C GLY A 276 0.15 -3.41 6.23
N TYR A 277 -0.63 -3.97 5.30
CA TYR A 277 -2.05 -3.65 5.11
C TYR A 277 -2.98 -4.86 5.30
N PRO A 278 -4.29 -4.68 5.52
CA PRO A 278 -5.21 -5.79 5.83
C PRO A 278 -5.26 -6.91 4.78
N TYR A 279 -5.45 -8.16 5.22
CA TYR A 279 -5.65 -9.28 4.30
C TYR A 279 -6.92 -9.11 3.44
N LYS A 280 -6.81 -9.46 2.15
CA LYS A 280 -7.96 -9.72 1.28
C LYS A 280 -8.51 -11.11 1.59
N VAL A 281 -9.65 -11.16 2.27
CA VAL A 281 -10.32 -12.43 2.63
C VAL A 281 -11.28 -12.87 1.52
N TYR A 282 -10.94 -13.97 0.86
CA TYR A 282 -11.81 -14.64 -0.11
C TYR A 282 -12.67 -15.70 0.57
N ARG A 283 -13.92 -15.85 0.15
CA ARG A 283 -14.88 -16.78 0.76
C ARG A 283 -15.31 -17.85 -0.24
N VAL A 284 -15.28 -19.12 0.16
CA VAL A 284 -15.75 -20.25 -0.68
C VAL A 284 -16.91 -20.99 -0.02
N ASN A 285 -18.05 -21.06 -0.70
CA ASN A 285 -19.27 -21.65 -0.16
C ASN A 285 -19.21 -23.18 -0.15
N THR A 286 -19.32 -23.77 1.05
CA THR A 286 -19.22 -25.22 1.32
C THR A 286 -20.44 -25.72 2.11
N PRO A 287 -21.68 -25.57 1.60
CA PRO A 287 -22.90 -25.87 2.37
C PRO A 287 -23.05 -27.35 2.76
N GLY A 288 -22.36 -28.25 2.04
CA GLY A 288 -22.26 -29.67 2.35
C GLY A 288 -20.89 -30.08 2.87
N ASN A 289 -20.11 -29.15 3.44
CA ASN A 289 -18.72 -29.35 3.87
C ASN A 289 -17.79 -29.83 2.74
N GLN A 290 -18.02 -29.39 1.50
CA GLN A 290 -17.13 -29.70 0.39
C GLN A 290 -15.69 -29.19 0.69
N PRO A 291 -14.64 -29.97 0.40
CA PRO A 291 -13.27 -29.64 0.80
C PRO A 291 -12.59 -28.62 -0.13
N TYR A 292 -13.31 -27.60 -0.61
CA TYR A 292 -12.79 -26.69 -1.65
C TYR A 292 -11.53 -25.94 -1.24
N THR A 293 -11.30 -25.69 0.06
CA THR A 293 -10.07 -25.06 0.57
C THR A 293 -8.85 -25.98 0.51
N ASN A 294 -9.07 -27.29 0.46
CA ASN A 294 -8.06 -28.34 0.47
C ASN A 294 -7.43 -28.53 -0.93
N SER A 295 -7.05 -27.40 -1.54
CA SER A 295 -6.44 -27.27 -2.87
C SER A 295 -4.92 -27.26 -2.79
N LEU A 296 -4.25 -27.59 -3.91
CA LEU A 296 -2.81 -27.43 -4.10
C LEU A 296 -2.54 -26.27 -5.08
N ILE A 297 -1.68 -25.33 -4.69
CA ILE A 297 -1.07 -24.36 -5.60
C ILE A 297 0.27 -24.95 -6.06
N LEU A 298 0.49 -25.03 -7.36
CA LEU A 298 1.72 -25.54 -7.94
C LEU A 298 2.10 -24.70 -9.16
N ASN A 299 3.07 -23.81 -8.98
CA ASN A 299 3.46 -22.81 -9.97
C ASN A 299 2.21 -22.00 -10.43
N LYS A 300 1.97 -21.83 -11.73
CA LYS A 300 0.81 -21.07 -12.25
C LYS A 300 -0.49 -21.88 -12.32
N LYS A 301 -0.62 -22.97 -11.55
CA LYS A 301 -1.82 -23.81 -11.52
C LYS A 301 -2.35 -23.97 -10.09
N VAL A 302 -3.67 -24.08 -9.98
CA VAL A 302 -4.35 -24.42 -8.72
C VAL A 302 -5.24 -25.63 -8.95
N PHE A 303 -4.99 -26.70 -8.22
CA PHE A 303 -5.79 -27.93 -8.25
C PHE A 303 -6.76 -27.94 -7.08
N VAL A 304 -8.05 -27.88 -7.38
CA VAL A 304 -9.12 -27.77 -6.38
C VAL A 304 -9.91 -29.07 -6.36
N PRO A 305 -10.09 -29.74 -5.20
CA PRO A 305 -10.95 -30.92 -5.13
C PRO A 305 -12.41 -30.53 -5.38
N ILE A 306 -13.09 -31.25 -6.27
CA ILE A 306 -14.50 -31.00 -6.60
C ILE A 306 -15.36 -32.25 -6.33
N MET A 307 -16.65 -32.03 -6.03
CA MET A 307 -17.56 -33.08 -5.56
C MET A 307 -18.57 -33.54 -6.63
N GLY A 308 -18.52 -32.99 -7.84
CA GLY A 308 -19.49 -33.25 -8.90
C GLY A 308 -20.84 -32.56 -8.68
N GLY A 309 -20.87 -31.49 -7.87
CA GLY A 309 -22.08 -30.81 -7.44
C GLY A 309 -22.25 -29.40 -8.03
N SER A 310 -23.41 -28.78 -7.75
CA SER A 310 -23.75 -27.44 -8.26
C SER A 310 -22.87 -26.31 -7.70
N TYR A 311 -22.14 -26.55 -6.61
CA TYR A 311 -21.28 -25.55 -5.97
C TYR A 311 -19.85 -25.51 -6.57
N ASP A 312 -19.45 -26.54 -7.33
CA ASP A 312 -18.07 -26.68 -7.82
C ASP A 312 -17.66 -25.50 -8.71
N ALA A 313 -18.50 -25.10 -9.67
CA ALA A 313 -18.18 -24.02 -10.60
C ALA A 313 -17.97 -22.68 -9.88
N ALA A 314 -18.79 -22.38 -8.87
CA ALA A 314 -18.66 -21.18 -8.05
C ALA A 314 -17.36 -21.22 -7.22
N ALA A 315 -17.04 -22.37 -6.62
CA ALA A 315 -15.80 -22.54 -5.86
C ALA A 315 -14.55 -22.30 -6.73
N LEU A 316 -14.50 -22.87 -7.94
CA LEU A 316 -13.41 -22.62 -8.88
C LEU A 316 -13.31 -21.14 -9.27
N GLN A 317 -14.44 -20.44 -9.38
CA GLN A 317 -14.45 -19.01 -9.72
C GLN A 317 -13.86 -18.14 -8.61
N VAL A 318 -14.04 -18.51 -7.33
CA VAL A 318 -13.40 -17.81 -6.20
C VAL A 318 -11.88 -17.82 -6.35
N TYR A 319 -11.30 -18.97 -6.68
CA TYR A 319 -9.85 -19.06 -6.94
C TYR A 319 -9.41 -18.23 -8.16
N ARG A 320 -10.17 -18.23 -9.25
CA ARG A 320 -9.84 -17.40 -10.44
C ARG A 320 -9.86 -15.91 -10.13
N ASN A 321 -10.78 -15.47 -9.28
CA ASN A 321 -10.85 -14.08 -8.83
C ASN A 321 -9.68 -13.75 -7.90
N ALA A 322 -9.32 -14.67 -7.01
CA ALA A 322 -8.23 -14.46 -6.05
C ALA A 322 -6.83 -14.52 -6.69
N LEU A 323 -6.67 -15.34 -7.72
CA LEU A 323 -5.40 -15.61 -8.39
C LEU A 323 -5.53 -15.42 -9.91
N PRO A 324 -5.79 -14.19 -10.38
CA PRO A 324 -5.92 -13.95 -11.81
C PRO A 324 -4.60 -14.25 -12.52
N GLY A 325 -4.69 -14.85 -13.70
CA GLY A 325 -3.53 -15.39 -14.44
C GLY A 325 -3.13 -16.82 -14.06
N TYR A 326 -3.68 -17.41 -13.00
CA TYR A 326 -3.48 -18.84 -12.69
C TYR A 326 -4.51 -19.72 -13.42
N GLU A 327 -4.08 -20.92 -13.81
CA GLU A 327 -4.96 -21.96 -14.34
C GLU A 327 -5.61 -22.73 -13.18
N VAL A 328 -6.92 -22.57 -12.99
CA VAL A 328 -7.67 -23.25 -11.91
C VAL A 328 -8.37 -24.49 -12.46
N ILE A 329 -8.01 -25.65 -11.92
CA ILE A 329 -8.42 -26.98 -12.40
C ILE A 329 -9.16 -27.73 -11.28
N GLY A 330 -10.40 -28.13 -11.56
CA GLY A 330 -11.18 -28.97 -10.66
C GLY A 330 -10.81 -30.45 -10.81
N ILE A 331 -10.58 -31.15 -9.69
CA ILE A 331 -10.18 -32.56 -9.66
C ILE A 331 -11.19 -33.38 -8.87
N THR A 332 -11.85 -34.34 -9.52
CA THR A 332 -12.75 -35.28 -8.86
C THR A 332 -11.95 -36.42 -8.21
N GLY A 333 -12.35 -36.83 -7.01
CA GLY A 333 -11.69 -37.93 -6.28
C GLY A 333 -11.91 -39.29 -6.95
N GLN A 334 -11.08 -40.27 -6.58
CA GLN A 334 -11.27 -41.65 -7.03
C GLN A 334 -12.25 -42.40 -6.13
N SER A 335 -13.06 -43.30 -6.68
CA SER A 335 -14.10 -44.00 -5.93
C SER A 335 -13.59 -44.82 -4.74
N SER A 336 -12.35 -45.32 -4.81
CA SER A 336 -11.72 -46.11 -3.74
C SER A 336 -11.18 -45.27 -2.59
N THR A 337 -10.88 -44.00 -2.84
CA THR A 337 -10.42 -43.03 -1.84
C THR A 337 -11.01 -41.66 -2.20
N PRO A 338 -12.32 -41.47 -1.97
CA PRO A 338 -12.99 -40.22 -2.32
C PRO A 338 -12.40 -39.03 -1.55
N TRP A 339 -12.74 -37.82 -1.98
CA TRP A 339 -12.49 -36.63 -1.19
C TRP A 339 -13.47 -36.56 -0.02
N GLU A 340 -12.97 -36.18 1.14
CA GLU A 340 -13.73 -35.96 2.36
C GLU A 340 -13.50 -34.51 2.83
N SER A 341 -14.42 -33.98 3.64
CA SER A 341 -14.29 -32.62 4.19
C SER A 341 -13.02 -32.41 5.03
N THR A 342 -12.46 -33.51 5.55
CA THR A 342 -11.26 -33.54 6.41
C THR A 342 -10.05 -34.18 5.72
N ASP A 343 -10.17 -34.61 4.47
CA ASP A 343 -9.08 -35.26 3.73
C ASP A 343 -9.36 -35.22 2.22
N ALA A 344 -8.65 -34.37 1.49
CA ALA A 344 -8.79 -34.28 0.05
C ALA A 344 -7.43 -34.08 -0.65
N LEU A 345 -7.39 -33.21 -1.67
CA LEU A 345 -6.25 -33.12 -2.59
C LEU A 345 -4.98 -32.61 -1.89
N HIS A 346 -5.11 -31.56 -1.09
CA HIS A 346 -3.97 -30.96 -0.39
C HIS A 346 -3.36 -31.93 0.62
N CYS A 347 -4.15 -32.68 1.38
CA CYS A 347 -3.68 -33.65 2.37
C CYS A 347 -2.83 -34.78 1.75
N ARG A 348 -3.00 -35.04 0.45
CA ARG A 348 -2.39 -36.18 -0.26
C ARG A 348 -1.31 -35.75 -1.26
N THR A 349 -0.87 -34.49 -1.18
CA THR A 349 0.19 -33.89 -2.01
C THR A 349 1.06 -32.97 -1.16
N HIS A 350 2.34 -32.83 -1.50
CA HIS A 350 3.21 -31.84 -0.86
C HIS A 350 4.12 -31.18 -1.89
N GLU A 351 4.05 -29.88 -2.07
CA GLU A 351 4.98 -29.14 -2.93
C GLU A 351 6.42 -29.28 -2.43
N ILE A 352 7.37 -29.34 -3.36
CA ILE A 352 8.79 -29.24 -3.09
C ILE A 352 9.25 -27.95 -3.78
N PRO A 353 9.56 -26.90 -3.02
CA PRO A 353 10.00 -25.63 -3.58
C PRO A 353 11.21 -25.77 -4.50
N ASP A 354 11.37 -24.78 -5.37
CA ASP A 354 12.54 -24.68 -6.23
C ASP A 354 13.73 -24.12 -5.44
N ALA A 355 14.68 -24.98 -5.09
CA ALA A 355 15.92 -24.61 -4.41
C ALA A 355 16.75 -23.56 -5.19
N GLN A 356 16.47 -23.39 -6.48
CA GLN A 356 17.12 -22.43 -7.37
C GLN A 356 16.20 -21.26 -7.76
N MET A 357 15.12 -21.00 -7.01
CA MET A 357 14.16 -19.95 -7.36
C MET A 357 14.81 -18.55 -7.42
N LEU A 358 14.20 -17.67 -8.22
CA LEU A 358 14.48 -16.25 -8.18
C LEU A 358 13.50 -15.59 -7.21
N TYR A 359 14.01 -15.09 -6.09
CA TYR A 359 13.21 -14.47 -5.05
C TYR A 359 13.22 -12.94 -5.19
N ILE A 360 12.04 -12.32 -5.10
CA ILE A 360 11.87 -10.86 -5.12
C ILE A 360 11.17 -10.46 -3.82
N ASN A 361 11.92 -9.82 -2.92
CA ASN A 361 11.41 -9.23 -1.69
C ASN A 361 11.24 -7.73 -1.88
N HIS A 362 10.02 -7.25 -1.68
CA HIS A 362 9.67 -5.84 -1.80
C HIS A 362 8.54 -5.53 -0.82
N ASN A 363 8.65 -4.39 -0.14
CA ASN A 363 7.56 -3.85 0.66
C ASN A 363 6.77 -2.86 -0.21
N PRO A 364 5.52 -3.17 -0.59
CA PRO A 364 4.78 -2.36 -1.53
C PRO A 364 4.33 -1.02 -0.97
N LEU A 365 4.24 -0.03 -1.85
CA LEU A 365 3.50 1.20 -1.61
C LEU A 365 2.00 0.89 -1.73
N PHE A 366 1.21 1.41 -0.79
CA PHE A 366 -0.24 1.23 -0.78
C PHE A 366 -0.96 2.42 -0.15
N GLY A 367 -2.27 2.51 -0.38
CA GLY A 367 -3.10 3.57 0.19
C GLY A 367 -2.77 4.94 -0.40
N MET A 368 -3.03 6.00 0.38
CA MET A 368 -2.75 7.39 -0.01
C MET A 368 -1.27 7.72 0.26
N GLN A 369 -0.63 8.41 -0.67
CA GLN A 369 0.77 8.81 -0.61
C GLN A 369 0.92 10.29 -1.00
N ASP A 370 1.69 11.08 -0.25
CA ASP A 370 1.87 12.52 -0.44
C ASP A 370 3.29 12.94 -0.87
N ASP A 371 4.19 11.96 -1.03
CA ASP A 371 5.54 12.20 -1.53
C ASP A 371 5.56 12.63 -3.01
N SER A 372 6.64 13.30 -3.42
CA SER A 372 6.87 13.68 -4.83
C SER A 372 7.82 12.73 -5.58
N LEU A 373 8.48 11.83 -4.83
CA LEU A 373 9.44 10.85 -5.32
C LEU A 373 9.25 9.54 -4.58
N PHE A 374 9.14 8.46 -5.35
CA PHE A 374 8.81 7.13 -4.86
C PHE A 374 9.92 6.14 -5.16
N ASP A 375 10.71 5.78 -4.15
CA ASP A 375 11.74 4.77 -4.30
C ASP A 375 11.15 3.36 -4.23
N ILE A 376 11.25 2.64 -5.35
CA ILE A 376 10.88 1.24 -5.44
C ILE A 376 12.12 0.40 -5.16
N ASN A 377 12.26 0.00 -3.89
CA ASN A 377 13.38 -0.81 -3.42
C ASN A 377 13.01 -2.29 -3.38
N ALA A 378 13.86 -3.16 -3.93
CA ALA A 378 13.66 -4.61 -3.90
C ALA A 378 14.96 -5.35 -3.61
N GLU A 379 14.88 -6.41 -2.81
CA GLU A 379 15.94 -7.42 -2.74
C GLU A 379 15.61 -8.54 -3.74
N ILE A 380 16.47 -8.70 -4.75
CA ILE A 380 16.30 -9.70 -5.81
C ILE A 380 17.43 -10.72 -5.69
N ARG A 381 17.08 -11.88 -5.14
CA ARG A 381 18.04 -12.94 -4.79
C ARG A 381 17.88 -14.15 -5.72
N PRO A 382 18.85 -14.43 -6.61
CA PRO A 382 18.85 -15.63 -7.44
C PRO A 382 19.44 -16.81 -6.66
N PHE A 383 18.60 -17.69 -6.10
CA PHE A 383 19.08 -18.90 -5.41
C PHE A 383 19.70 -19.93 -6.38
N SER A 384 19.54 -19.74 -7.68
CA SER A 384 20.30 -20.45 -8.71
C SER A 384 21.82 -20.20 -8.64
N GLY A 385 22.25 -19.14 -7.93
CA GLY A 385 23.63 -18.66 -7.91
C GLY A 385 24.04 -17.92 -9.19
N SER A 386 23.14 -17.81 -10.17
CA SER A 386 23.39 -17.09 -11.42
C SER A 386 23.08 -15.60 -11.26
N PRO A 387 23.87 -14.69 -11.86
CA PRO A 387 23.58 -13.27 -11.82
C PRO A 387 22.19 -12.93 -12.38
N VAL A 388 21.57 -11.90 -11.83
CA VAL A 388 20.34 -11.34 -12.40
C VAL A 388 20.67 -10.57 -13.69
N ILE A 389 19.84 -10.69 -14.72
CA ILE A 389 20.05 -10.04 -16.01
C ILE A 389 19.57 -8.59 -15.91
N GLY A 390 20.51 -7.63 -15.93
CA GLY A 390 20.20 -6.22 -15.64
C GLY A 390 19.16 -5.56 -16.56
N ASP A 391 19.06 -5.96 -17.83
CA ASP A 391 18.04 -5.43 -18.76
C ASP A 391 16.65 -6.07 -18.58
N SER A 392 16.55 -7.11 -17.75
CA SER A 392 15.34 -7.88 -17.47
C SER A 392 14.91 -7.73 -16.01
N VAL A 393 15.31 -6.62 -15.37
CA VAL A 393 15.01 -6.25 -13.99
C VAL A 393 14.42 -4.85 -13.98
N TYR A 394 13.10 -4.76 -13.78
CA TYR A 394 12.37 -3.51 -13.92
C TYR A 394 11.12 -3.48 -13.05
N VAL A 395 10.68 -2.27 -12.74
CA VAL A 395 9.32 -1.97 -12.29
C VAL A 395 8.50 -1.67 -13.52
N SER A 396 7.40 -2.37 -13.73
CA SER A 396 6.37 -1.94 -14.67
C SER A 396 5.26 -1.25 -13.92
N TYR A 397 4.90 -0.04 -14.35
CA TYR A 397 3.88 0.77 -13.68
C TYR A 397 2.91 1.39 -14.69
N GLN A 398 1.72 1.70 -14.22
CA GLN A 398 0.64 2.32 -14.97
C GLN A 398 0.04 3.43 -14.12
N VAL A 399 -0.06 4.63 -14.70
CA VAL A 399 -0.78 5.76 -14.10
C VAL A 399 -2.21 5.77 -14.65
N ASN A 400 -3.20 5.74 -13.75
CA ASN A 400 -4.62 5.69 -14.07
C ASN A 400 -4.96 4.52 -15.01
N GLN A 401 -5.52 4.81 -16.18
CA GLN A 401 -5.81 3.84 -17.24
C GLN A 401 -4.87 4.02 -18.45
N GLY A 402 -3.73 4.68 -18.24
CA GLY A 402 -2.71 4.89 -19.27
C GLY A 402 -2.03 3.58 -19.71
N PRO A 403 -1.09 3.64 -20.66
CA PRO A 403 -0.29 2.47 -21.01
C PRO A 403 0.65 2.06 -19.86
N TRP A 404 1.02 0.77 -19.82
CA TRP A 404 2.10 0.31 -18.96
C TRP A 404 3.43 0.91 -19.42
N GLN A 405 4.18 1.42 -18.46
CA GLN A 405 5.53 1.96 -18.60
C GLN A 405 6.49 1.06 -17.82
N THR A 406 7.78 1.19 -18.09
CA THR A 406 8.82 0.43 -17.39
C THR A 406 9.92 1.37 -16.90
N SER A 407 10.37 1.17 -15.67
CA SER A 407 11.59 1.78 -15.14
C SER A 407 12.58 0.68 -14.74
N THR A 408 13.81 0.75 -15.24
CA THR A 408 14.85 -0.23 -14.90
C THR A 408 15.24 -0.10 -13.43
N LEU A 409 15.37 -1.24 -12.78
CA LEU A 409 15.87 -1.36 -11.41
C LEU A 409 17.40 -1.48 -11.44
N ILE A 410 18.09 -0.54 -10.80
CA ILE A 410 19.55 -0.47 -10.77
C ILE A 410 20.06 -1.19 -9.53
N ASN A 411 21.06 -2.07 -9.67
CA ASN A 411 21.71 -2.72 -8.54
C ASN A 411 22.57 -1.71 -7.77
N LEU A 412 22.25 -1.49 -6.50
CA LEU A 412 23.04 -0.66 -5.60
C LEU A 412 24.22 -1.44 -5.00
N THR A 413 23.91 -2.59 -4.41
CA THR A 413 24.89 -3.48 -3.79
C THR A 413 24.28 -4.85 -3.53
N GLY A 414 25.06 -5.90 -3.70
CA GLY A 414 24.62 -7.28 -3.47
C GLY A 414 23.35 -7.61 -4.26
N TYR A 415 22.27 -7.88 -3.53
CA TYR A 415 20.95 -8.19 -4.06
C TYR A 415 19.97 -7.02 -3.99
N HIS A 416 20.39 -5.81 -3.61
CA HIS A 416 19.52 -4.65 -3.46
C HIS A 416 19.44 -3.83 -4.73
N PHE A 417 18.23 -3.68 -5.26
CA PHE A 417 17.92 -2.93 -6.46
C PHE A 417 16.98 -1.79 -6.14
N THR A 418 17.13 -0.67 -6.85
CA THR A 418 16.26 0.50 -6.67
C THR A 418 15.96 1.20 -7.99
N THR A 419 14.84 1.91 -8.01
CA THR A 419 14.49 2.89 -9.04
C THR A 419 13.54 3.91 -8.41
N SER A 420 13.58 5.15 -8.88
CA SER A 420 12.68 6.20 -8.38
C SER A 420 11.63 6.51 -9.44
N LEU A 421 10.37 6.54 -9.02
CA LEU A 421 9.25 7.01 -9.83
C LEU A 421 8.85 8.42 -9.38
N THR A 422 8.56 9.30 -10.33
CA THR A 422 8.21 10.71 -10.05
C THR A 422 7.18 11.21 -11.07
N GLY A 423 6.64 12.42 -10.84
CA GLY A 423 5.77 13.08 -11.81
C GLY A 423 4.30 12.64 -11.77
N PHE A 424 3.83 12.15 -10.62
CA PHE A 424 2.42 11.83 -10.40
C PHE A 424 1.68 13.05 -9.86
N ALA A 425 0.47 13.28 -10.35
CA ALA A 425 -0.39 14.38 -9.93
C ALA A 425 -1.29 13.96 -8.75
N PRO A 426 -1.73 14.91 -7.90
CA PRO A 426 -2.75 14.63 -6.88
C PRO A 426 -3.97 13.90 -7.45
N GLY A 427 -4.40 12.82 -6.78
CA GLY A 427 -5.50 11.96 -7.22
C GLY A 427 -5.15 10.87 -8.24
N ASP A 428 -3.91 10.83 -8.77
CA ASP A 428 -3.49 9.73 -9.64
C ASP A 428 -3.51 8.38 -8.92
N THR A 429 -3.93 7.33 -9.65
CA THR A 429 -3.80 5.94 -9.20
C THR A 429 -2.60 5.28 -9.87
N ILE A 430 -1.68 4.73 -9.09
CA ILE A 430 -0.46 4.10 -9.61
C ILE A 430 -0.54 2.61 -9.33
N ARG A 431 -0.59 1.82 -10.41
CA ARG A 431 -0.51 0.36 -10.37
C ARG A 431 0.89 -0.07 -10.78
N TYR A 432 1.50 -1.01 -10.07
CA TYR A 432 2.83 -1.49 -10.47
C TYR A 432 3.13 -2.93 -10.04
N TYR A 433 4.11 -3.53 -10.70
CA TYR A 433 4.73 -4.80 -10.30
C TYR A 433 6.21 -4.80 -10.67
N ILE A 434 6.99 -5.65 -10.01
CA ILE A 434 8.42 -5.85 -10.29
C ILE A 434 8.57 -7.16 -11.07
N HIS A 435 9.43 -7.14 -12.07
CA HIS A 435 9.84 -8.32 -12.84
C HIS A 435 11.35 -8.50 -12.75
N ALA A 436 11.79 -9.76 -12.65
CA ALA A 436 13.20 -10.10 -12.72
C ALA A 436 13.43 -11.44 -13.44
N VAL A 437 14.58 -11.56 -14.11
CA VAL A 437 15.08 -12.79 -14.73
C VAL A 437 16.56 -12.98 -14.39
N ASP A 438 16.98 -14.19 -14.08
CA ASP A 438 18.40 -14.55 -13.89
C ASP A 438 19.00 -15.27 -15.10
N GLN A 439 20.32 -15.38 -15.13
CA GLN A 439 21.04 -16.07 -16.22
C GLN A 439 20.80 -17.58 -16.27
N ALA A 440 20.22 -18.19 -15.22
CA ALA A 440 19.74 -19.57 -15.24
C ALA A 440 18.35 -19.70 -15.89
N GLY A 441 17.74 -18.58 -16.30
CA GLY A 441 16.42 -18.51 -16.91
C GLY A 441 15.28 -18.60 -15.90
N LYS A 442 15.56 -18.47 -14.59
CA LYS A 442 14.53 -18.32 -13.55
C LYS A 442 13.94 -16.93 -13.67
N ARG A 443 12.62 -16.87 -13.58
CA ARG A 443 11.86 -15.62 -13.69
C ARG A 443 10.88 -15.54 -12.54
N ASN A 444 10.64 -14.33 -12.05
CA ASN A 444 9.61 -14.10 -11.05
C ASN A 444 9.01 -12.71 -11.19
N ASP A 445 7.78 -12.58 -10.70
CA ASP A 445 7.03 -11.33 -10.64
C ASP A 445 6.64 -11.06 -9.19
N HIS A 446 6.59 -9.79 -8.81
CA HIS A 446 6.12 -9.36 -7.50
C HIS A 446 5.11 -8.19 -7.67
N PRO A 447 3.82 -8.38 -7.30
CA PRO A 447 3.25 -9.59 -6.71
C PRO A 447 3.13 -10.72 -7.75
N LEU A 448 2.82 -11.93 -7.29
CA LEU A 448 2.81 -13.16 -8.11
C LEU A 448 1.96 -13.09 -9.38
N THR A 449 0.95 -12.23 -9.42
CA THR A 449 0.01 -12.10 -10.56
C THR A 449 0.35 -10.92 -11.49
N ALA A 450 1.44 -10.20 -11.21
CA ALA A 450 1.95 -9.10 -12.03
C ALA A 450 0.83 -8.12 -12.42
N ALA A 451 0.70 -7.82 -13.71
CA ALA A 451 -0.31 -6.91 -14.25
C ALA A 451 -1.77 -7.32 -14.01
N TYR A 452 -2.05 -8.59 -13.64
CA TYR A 452 -3.42 -9.05 -13.40
C TYR A 452 -3.98 -8.63 -12.05
N ASP A 453 -3.14 -8.50 -11.02
CA ASP A 453 -3.49 -7.90 -9.72
C ASP A 453 -2.22 -7.24 -9.14
N PRO A 454 -1.85 -6.06 -9.67
CA PRO A 454 -0.64 -5.33 -9.30
C PRO A 454 -0.79 -4.65 -7.93
N HIS A 455 0.34 -4.20 -7.38
CA HIS A 455 0.34 -3.27 -6.25
C HIS A 455 -0.33 -1.95 -6.66
N LEU A 456 -0.94 -1.25 -5.70
CA LEU A 456 -1.71 -0.04 -5.95
C LEU A 456 -1.53 0.97 -4.82
N PHE A 457 -1.10 2.18 -5.16
CA PHE A 457 -1.21 3.36 -4.30
C PHE A 457 -1.86 4.53 -5.04
N VAL A 458 -2.28 5.54 -4.30
CA VAL A 458 -3.01 6.71 -4.79
C VAL A 458 -2.32 7.96 -4.28
N MET A 459 -2.16 8.96 -5.14
CA MET A 459 -1.61 10.25 -4.74
C MET A 459 -2.62 11.01 -3.88
N ALA A 460 -2.17 11.50 -2.73
CA ALA A 460 -2.93 12.37 -1.85
C ALA A 460 -3.52 13.55 -2.61
N TYR A 461 -4.74 13.93 -2.26
CA TYR A 461 -5.29 15.20 -2.70
C TYR A 461 -4.52 16.32 -1.99
N ASP A 462 -4.36 17.43 -2.68
CA ASP A 462 -3.89 18.64 -2.03
C ASP A 462 -4.98 19.18 -1.09
N THR A 463 -4.55 19.52 0.13
CA THR A 463 -5.42 20.05 1.19
C THR A 463 -5.00 21.46 1.63
N ALA A 464 -3.95 22.02 1.01
CA ALA A 464 -3.56 23.39 1.25
C ALA A 464 -4.46 24.33 0.42
N ALA A 465 -5.11 25.27 1.09
CA ALA A 465 -5.84 26.33 0.41
C ALA A 465 -4.89 27.48 0.03
N PRO A 466 -5.20 28.23 -1.04
CA PRO A 466 -4.37 29.38 -1.43
C PRO A 466 -4.19 30.41 -0.31
N GLU A 467 -3.03 31.04 -0.23
CA GLU A 467 -2.81 32.18 0.67
C GLU A 467 -3.14 33.48 -0.08
N ILE A 468 -4.05 34.31 0.46
CA ILE A 468 -4.44 35.60 -0.14
C ILE A 468 -3.88 36.75 0.71
N VAL A 469 -3.00 37.56 0.12
CA VAL A 469 -2.53 38.82 0.71
C VAL A 469 -3.12 40.00 -0.07
N HIS A 470 -3.90 40.82 0.63
CA HIS A 470 -4.57 42.01 0.08
C HIS A 470 -4.44 43.20 1.02
N TYR A 471 -4.26 44.40 0.46
CA TYR A 471 -4.29 45.66 1.20
C TYR A 471 -5.67 46.30 1.03
N PRO A 472 -6.49 46.37 2.10
CA PRO A 472 -7.88 46.75 1.96
C PRO A 472 -8.04 48.25 1.70
N LEU A 473 -9.07 48.59 0.92
CA LEU A 473 -9.50 49.98 0.75
C LEU A 473 -9.99 50.58 2.07
N GLU A 474 -9.60 51.82 2.36
CA GLU A 474 -10.07 52.55 3.54
C GLU A 474 -11.41 53.26 3.29
N THR A 475 -11.59 53.89 2.12
CA THR A 475 -12.83 54.51 1.66
C THR A 475 -12.95 54.39 0.13
N ILE A 476 -14.15 54.60 -0.41
CA ILE A 476 -14.40 54.59 -1.86
C ILE A 476 -15.46 55.64 -2.24
N SER A 477 -15.37 56.23 -3.43
CA SER A 477 -16.35 57.20 -3.94
C SER A 477 -16.58 57.02 -5.43
N ASN A 478 -17.66 57.59 -5.95
CA ASN A 478 -17.96 57.58 -7.39
C ASN A 478 -16.86 58.33 -8.16
N GLN A 479 -16.29 57.67 -9.17
CA GLN A 479 -15.24 58.23 -10.00
C GLN A 479 -15.21 57.58 -11.38
N THR A 480 -14.70 58.31 -12.38
CA THR A 480 -14.62 57.83 -13.77
C THR A 480 -13.44 56.92 -14.02
N GLU A 481 -12.40 56.98 -13.18
CA GLU A 481 -11.21 56.14 -13.30
C GLU A 481 -11.38 54.87 -12.44
N PRO A 482 -10.96 53.69 -12.92
CA PRO A 482 -11.09 52.45 -12.16
C PRO A 482 -10.18 52.45 -10.92
N VAL A 483 -10.73 51.98 -9.79
CA VAL A 483 -9.98 51.57 -8.61
C VAL A 483 -9.39 50.19 -8.88
N MET A 484 -8.08 50.05 -8.75
CA MET A 484 -7.39 48.77 -8.97
C MET A 484 -7.41 47.94 -7.69
N ILE A 485 -8.20 46.87 -7.67
CA ILE A 485 -8.18 45.88 -6.59
C ILE A 485 -7.08 44.87 -6.89
N THR A 486 -6.05 44.79 -6.05
CA THR A 486 -4.90 43.91 -6.26
C THR A 486 -4.75 42.87 -5.16
N ALA A 487 -4.52 41.61 -5.50
CA ALA A 487 -4.21 40.54 -4.56
C ALA A 487 -2.91 39.84 -4.94
N LEU A 488 -2.12 39.42 -3.94
CA LEU A 488 -1.10 38.40 -4.12
C LEU A 488 -1.68 37.08 -3.64
N VAL A 489 -1.72 36.09 -4.53
CA VAL A 489 -2.30 34.77 -4.24
C VAL A 489 -1.30 33.69 -4.61
N ASP A 490 -0.93 32.85 -3.65
CA ASP A 490 0.06 31.78 -3.80
C ASP A 490 -0.47 30.45 -3.26
N ASP A 491 0.04 29.34 -3.80
CA ASP A 491 -0.37 27.98 -3.42
C ASP A 491 0.67 26.94 -3.85
N ASN A 492 0.77 25.81 -3.14
CA ASN A 492 1.72 24.72 -3.43
C ASN A 492 1.43 23.96 -4.73
N THR A 493 0.16 23.86 -5.15
CA THR A 493 -0.23 23.31 -6.47
C THR A 493 -0.51 24.40 -7.51
N GLY A 494 -0.38 25.67 -7.09
CA GLY A 494 -0.62 26.85 -7.91
C GLY A 494 -2.09 27.25 -7.93
N VAL A 495 -2.35 28.48 -8.36
CA VAL A 495 -3.69 29.09 -8.31
C VAL A 495 -4.39 28.93 -9.65
N SER A 496 -5.60 28.37 -9.66
CA SER A 496 -6.40 28.22 -10.89
C SER A 496 -7.14 29.50 -11.25
N GLN A 497 -7.85 30.12 -10.31
CA GLN A 497 -8.65 31.32 -10.54
C GLN A 497 -8.85 32.11 -9.25
N VAL A 498 -8.81 33.45 -9.36
CA VAL A 498 -9.18 34.38 -8.30
C VAL A 498 -10.42 35.16 -8.73
N PHE A 499 -11.35 35.37 -7.82
CA PHE A 499 -12.58 36.13 -8.02
C PHE A 499 -12.65 37.31 -7.07
N PHE A 500 -13.05 38.46 -7.60
CA PHE A 500 -13.47 39.61 -6.80
C PHE A 500 -14.99 39.59 -6.67
N ARG A 501 -15.48 39.66 -5.43
CA ARG A 501 -16.91 39.66 -5.11
C ARG A 501 -17.25 40.91 -4.37
N TYR A 502 -18.37 41.55 -4.69
CA TYR A 502 -18.81 42.75 -3.96
C TYR A 502 -20.33 42.87 -3.89
N ARG A 503 -20.79 43.68 -2.94
CA ARG A 503 -22.18 44.14 -2.80
C ARG A 503 -22.18 45.56 -2.20
N VAL A 504 -23.32 46.23 -2.27
CA VAL A 504 -23.53 47.56 -1.69
C VAL A 504 -24.67 47.48 -0.69
N ASP A 505 -24.47 47.99 0.52
CA ASP A 505 -25.44 48.04 1.62
C ASP A 505 -26.17 46.70 1.89
N GLY A 506 -25.43 45.58 1.87
CA GLY A 506 -26.01 44.24 2.07
C GLY A 506 -26.84 43.72 0.89
N GLY A 507 -26.78 44.36 -0.28
CA GLY A 507 -27.53 44.02 -1.48
C GLY A 507 -27.06 42.74 -2.19
N ALA A 508 -27.41 42.62 -3.48
CA ALA A 508 -27.05 41.46 -4.29
C ALA A 508 -25.53 41.34 -4.49
N ILE A 509 -25.01 40.11 -4.40
CA ILE A 509 -23.60 39.81 -4.60
C ILE A 509 -23.30 39.74 -6.09
N SER A 510 -22.32 40.53 -6.53
CA SER A 510 -21.68 40.42 -7.83
C SER A 510 -20.34 39.69 -7.70
N GLU A 511 -19.99 38.83 -8.65
CA GLU A 511 -18.75 38.04 -8.64
C GLU A 511 -18.12 38.07 -10.05
N PHE A 512 -16.85 38.45 -10.12
CA PHE A 512 -16.11 38.58 -11.37
C PHE A 512 -14.70 37.97 -11.24
N PRO A 513 -14.17 37.33 -12.30
CA PRO A 513 -12.79 36.85 -12.29
C PRO A 513 -11.80 38.02 -12.25
N MET A 514 -10.75 37.88 -11.46
CA MET A 514 -9.58 38.76 -11.50
C MET A 514 -8.63 38.31 -12.62
N GLU A 515 -7.87 39.24 -13.19
CA GLU A 515 -6.86 38.97 -14.21
C GLU A 515 -5.48 38.74 -13.58
N ASN A 516 -4.79 37.67 -13.97
CA ASN A 516 -3.39 37.45 -13.57
C ASN A 516 -2.47 38.33 -14.43
N VAL A 517 -1.73 39.24 -13.78
CA VAL A 517 -0.86 40.20 -14.48
C VAL A 517 0.61 39.76 -14.51
N ALA A 518 1.10 39.09 -13.47
CA ALA A 518 2.42 38.48 -13.42
C ALA A 518 2.58 37.62 -12.15
N GLY A 519 3.10 36.39 -12.30
CA GLY A 519 3.36 35.48 -11.18
C GLY A 519 2.12 35.31 -10.30
N ASN A 520 2.25 35.68 -9.03
CA ASN A 520 1.20 35.51 -8.02
C ASN A 520 0.30 36.76 -7.89
N SER A 521 0.41 37.75 -8.79
CA SER A 521 -0.35 39.01 -8.71
C SER A 521 -1.59 38.98 -9.60
N TRP A 522 -2.73 39.25 -8.97
CA TRP A 522 -4.05 39.29 -9.57
C TRP A 522 -4.67 40.67 -9.41
N VAL A 523 -5.39 41.14 -10.43
CA VAL A 523 -5.98 42.49 -10.45
C VAL A 523 -7.42 42.49 -10.96
N PHE A 524 -8.23 43.39 -10.42
CA PHE A 524 -9.56 43.70 -10.92
C PHE A 524 -9.78 45.22 -10.96
N PRO A 525 -9.97 45.83 -12.15
CA PRO A 525 -10.32 47.24 -12.28
C PRO A 525 -11.81 47.44 -11.98
N TYR A 526 -12.13 48.10 -10.86
CA TYR A 526 -13.51 48.41 -10.47
C TYR A 526 -13.83 49.89 -10.71
N VAL A 527 -14.85 50.19 -11.50
CA VAL A 527 -15.35 51.57 -11.67
C VAL A 527 -16.54 51.78 -10.72
N PRO A 528 -16.40 52.61 -9.67
CA PRO A 528 -17.46 52.76 -8.67
C PRO A 528 -18.62 53.62 -9.20
N GLU A 529 -19.82 53.03 -9.21
CA GLU A 529 -21.08 53.69 -9.54
C GLU A 529 -22.13 53.38 -8.46
N PHE A 530 -22.14 54.19 -7.40
CA PHE A 530 -23.04 54.09 -6.26
C PHE A 530 -24.24 55.04 -6.39
N ASP A 531 -25.40 54.59 -5.93
CA ASP A 531 -26.62 55.39 -5.88
C ASP A 531 -26.58 56.46 -4.80
N ALA A 532 -27.41 57.50 -4.96
CA ALA A 532 -27.58 58.53 -3.95
C ALA A 532 -28.18 57.92 -2.67
N GLY A 533 -27.37 57.82 -1.62
CA GLY A 533 -27.75 57.24 -0.33
C GLY A 533 -27.03 55.96 0.04
N SER A 534 -26.19 55.40 -0.87
CA SER A 534 -25.36 54.25 -0.53
C SER A 534 -24.34 54.58 0.56
N GLN A 535 -24.15 53.67 1.52
CA GLN A 535 -23.35 53.93 2.71
C GLN A 535 -22.09 53.07 2.78
N VAL A 536 -22.17 51.80 2.40
CA VAL A 536 -21.08 50.82 2.54
C VAL A 536 -20.94 50.00 1.27
N PHE A 537 -19.71 49.94 0.78
CA PHE A 537 -19.27 48.98 -0.23
C PHE A 537 -18.60 47.81 0.48
N GLU A 538 -19.10 46.61 0.24
CA GLU A 538 -18.63 45.39 0.89
C GLU A 538 -18.00 44.48 -0.16
N TYR A 539 -16.79 43.97 0.08
CA TYR A 539 -16.16 43.05 -0.87
C TYR A 539 -15.44 41.86 -0.22
N GLN A 540 -15.16 40.85 -1.04
CA GLN A 540 -14.35 39.68 -0.73
C GLN A 540 -13.47 39.32 -1.92
N ILE A 541 -12.34 38.67 -1.63
CA ILE A 541 -11.52 37.98 -2.65
C ILE A 541 -11.60 36.49 -2.36
N LYS A 542 -11.91 35.71 -3.40
CA LYS A 542 -12.02 34.25 -3.35
C LYS A 542 -10.98 33.65 -4.29
N ALA A 543 -10.13 32.74 -3.80
CA ALA A 543 -9.14 32.05 -4.62
C ALA A 543 -9.41 30.54 -4.66
N LEU A 544 -9.14 29.93 -5.81
CA LEU A 544 -9.13 28.50 -6.06
C LEU A 544 -7.72 28.08 -6.45
N ASP A 545 -7.22 26.97 -5.90
CA ASP A 545 -5.99 26.32 -6.35
C ASP A 545 -6.24 25.45 -7.61
N ASN A 546 -5.21 24.74 -8.07
CA ASN A 546 -5.30 23.78 -9.18
C ASN A 546 -5.69 22.35 -8.74
N SER A 547 -5.98 22.12 -7.46
CA SER A 547 -6.32 20.80 -6.97
C SER A 547 -7.72 20.36 -7.45
N ASN A 548 -8.01 19.06 -7.32
CA ASN A 548 -9.31 18.51 -7.71
C ASN A 548 -9.82 17.54 -6.62
N PRO A 549 -10.85 17.91 -5.84
CA PRO A 549 -11.56 19.19 -5.89
C PRO A 549 -10.70 20.37 -5.45
N ALA A 550 -10.88 21.54 -6.10
CA ALA A 550 -10.11 22.75 -5.79
C ALA A 550 -10.31 23.21 -4.35
N ASN A 551 -9.23 23.57 -3.67
CA ASN A 551 -9.26 24.17 -2.34
C ASN A 551 -9.60 25.66 -2.47
N LEU A 552 -10.29 26.19 -1.45
CA LEU A 552 -10.83 27.54 -1.46
C LEU A 552 -10.21 28.38 -0.36
N ALA A 553 -9.85 29.62 -0.70
CA ALA A 553 -9.45 30.63 0.27
C ALA A 553 -10.26 31.91 0.10
N TRP A 554 -10.42 32.64 1.20
CA TRP A 554 -11.22 33.85 1.28
C TRP A 554 -10.44 34.95 2.01
N TYR A 555 -10.50 36.16 1.48
CA TYR A 555 -10.12 37.37 2.20
C TYR A 555 -11.35 38.27 2.37
N PRO A 556 -11.66 38.75 3.59
CA PRO A 556 -10.94 38.52 4.86
C PRO A 556 -11.12 37.12 5.46
N ALA A 557 -12.33 36.55 5.41
CA ALA A 557 -12.64 35.16 5.78
C ALA A 557 -13.95 34.73 5.11
N GLU A 558 -14.24 33.43 5.10
CA GLU A 558 -15.49 32.92 4.53
C GLU A 558 -16.70 33.52 5.25
N GLN A 559 -17.69 34.02 4.48
CA GLN A 559 -18.86 34.78 4.96
C GLN A 559 -18.57 36.13 5.63
N VAL A 560 -17.32 36.57 5.75
CA VAL A 560 -16.95 37.89 6.29
C VAL A 560 -16.64 38.84 5.15
N TRP A 561 -17.29 40.00 5.13
CA TRP A 561 -17.08 41.02 4.10
C TRP A 561 -16.13 42.11 4.61
N GLN A 562 -15.31 42.65 3.71
CA GLN A 562 -14.55 43.87 3.98
C GLN A 562 -15.45 45.07 3.74
N ASP A 563 -15.80 45.77 4.81
CA ASP A 563 -16.60 46.99 4.75
C ASP A 563 -15.71 48.18 4.36
N VAL A 564 -16.15 48.94 3.36
CA VAL A 564 -15.51 50.16 2.88
C VAL A 564 -16.56 51.28 2.85
N PRO A 565 -16.42 52.32 3.68
CA PRO A 565 -17.31 53.47 3.67
C PRO A 565 -17.37 54.14 2.29
N ILE A 566 -18.59 54.42 1.82
CA ILE A 566 -18.82 55.18 0.58
C ILE A 566 -18.85 56.67 0.93
N GLU A 567 -17.92 57.44 0.36
CA GLU A 567 -17.91 58.89 0.50
C GLU A 567 -18.87 59.54 -0.50
N THR A 568 -19.91 60.20 -0.01
CA THR A 568 -20.80 61.01 -0.85
C THR A 568 -20.16 62.36 -1.14
N VAL A 569 -19.81 62.60 -2.40
CA VAL A 569 -19.48 63.94 -2.89
C VAL A 569 -20.76 64.77 -2.99
N SER A 570 -21.04 65.56 -1.95
CA SER A 570 -22.10 66.57 -1.93
C SER A 570 -21.74 67.74 -2.86
N ASN A 571 -22.56 67.94 -3.90
CA ASN A 571 -22.58 69.17 -4.70
C ASN A 571 -23.47 70.22 -4.03
N GLN A 572 -23.00 70.84 -2.95
CA GLN A 572 -23.22 72.24 -2.57
C GLN A 572 -22.75 72.46 -1.13
N ASP A 573 -21.53 72.97 -1.00
CA ASP A 573 -21.16 74.00 -0.02
C ASP A 573 -19.76 74.50 -0.40
N GLN A 574 -19.48 75.79 -0.17
CA GLN A 574 -18.08 76.21 -0.11
C GLN A 574 -17.45 75.53 1.10
N HIS A 575 -16.91 74.34 0.88
CA HIS A 575 -16.09 73.66 1.85
C HIS A 575 -14.86 74.53 2.08
N ILE A 576 -14.81 75.21 3.22
CA ILE A 576 -13.58 75.80 3.71
C ILE A 576 -12.69 74.63 4.09
N GLU A 577 -11.88 74.14 3.16
CA GLU A 577 -10.88 73.12 3.47
C GLU A 577 -9.89 73.69 4.49
N ALA A 578 -9.89 73.09 5.68
CA ALA A 578 -8.86 73.34 6.66
C ALA A 578 -7.50 73.01 6.02
N PRO A 579 -6.47 73.84 6.22
CA PRO A 579 -5.20 73.63 5.57
C PRO A 579 -4.60 72.27 5.94
N ARG A 580 -4.36 71.41 4.95
CA ARG A 580 -3.89 70.03 5.15
C ARG A 580 -2.74 69.65 4.24
N LEU A 581 -1.86 68.80 4.75
CA LEU A 581 -0.84 68.11 3.95
C LEU A 581 -1.47 66.88 3.31
N LEU A 582 -1.56 66.86 1.98
CA LEU A 582 -2.18 65.77 1.22
C LEU A 582 -1.22 64.61 1.00
N GLY A 583 0.03 64.90 0.64
CA GLY A 583 0.95 63.84 0.27
C GLY A 583 2.38 64.34 0.09
N ILE A 584 3.29 63.38 0.22
CA ILE A 584 4.71 63.57 -0.03
C ILE A 584 5.15 62.42 -0.96
N TYR A 585 5.39 62.73 -2.24
CA TYR A 585 5.67 61.71 -3.27
C TYR A 585 6.73 62.18 -4.29
N PRO A 586 7.63 61.30 -4.76
CA PRO A 586 7.84 59.93 -4.28
C PRO A 586 8.56 59.91 -2.93
N ASN A 587 8.11 59.04 -2.02
CA ASN A 587 8.77 58.75 -0.75
C ASN A 587 8.85 57.22 -0.58
N PRO A 588 10.02 56.58 -0.73
CA PRO A 588 11.37 57.18 -0.78
C PRO A 588 11.70 57.99 -2.04
N LEU A 589 12.48 59.07 -1.89
CA LEU A 589 13.09 59.81 -2.99
C LEU A 589 14.29 59.03 -3.53
N ARG A 590 14.17 58.42 -4.71
CA ARG A 590 15.24 57.66 -5.39
C ARG A 590 16.14 58.59 -6.23
N ALA A 591 17.39 58.21 -6.50
CA ALA A 591 18.33 59.05 -7.26
C ALA A 591 17.89 59.39 -8.69
N SER A 592 17.01 58.59 -9.30
CA SER A 592 16.45 58.85 -10.63
C SER A 592 15.29 59.86 -10.64
N ALA A 593 14.78 60.27 -9.49
CA ALA A 593 13.66 61.22 -9.39
C ALA A 593 14.16 62.67 -9.40
N THR A 594 13.43 63.56 -10.08
CA THR A 594 13.77 64.99 -10.20
C THR A 594 13.56 65.80 -8.91
N GLY A 595 12.99 65.16 -7.88
CA GLY A 595 12.66 65.75 -6.59
C GLY A 595 11.37 65.16 -6.03
N LEU A 596 11.10 65.47 -4.77
CA LEU A 596 9.92 65.09 -4.05
C LEU A 596 8.92 66.25 -4.03
N SER A 597 7.66 65.95 -4.34
CA SER A 597 6.55 66.89 -4.30
C SER A 597 5.87 66.84 -2.93
N ILE A 598 5.53 68.01 -2.40
CA ILE A 598 4.84 68.24 -1.15
C ILE A 598 3.55 68.96 -1.51
N ASP A 599 2.46 68.20 -1.48
CA ASP A 599 1.15 68.67 -1.93
C ASP A 599 0.36 69.18 -0.73
N VAL A 600 0.06 70.46 -0.75
CA VAL A 600 -0.59 71.20 0.33
C VAL A 600 -1.90 71.75 -0.18
N LEU A 601 -2.91 71.68 0.68
CA LEU A 601 -4.21 72.26 0.45
C LEU A 601 -4.42 73.42 1.41
N GLY A 602 -4.89 74.56 0.93
CA GLY A 602 -5.19 75.69 1.81
C GLY A 602 -5.71 76.92 1.06
N LYS A 603 -5.98 77.98 1.83
CA LYS A 603 -6.50 79.24 1.29
C LYS A 603 -5.43 80.00 0.52
N LYS A 604 -5.84 80.68 -0.56
CA LYS A 604 -4.96 81.58 -1.31
C LYS A 604 -4.34 82.61 -0.36
N SER A 605 -3.04 82.87 -0.53
CA SER A 605 -2.22 83.76 0.31
C SER A 605 -1.93 83.26 1.74
N ALA A 606 -2.35 82.06 2.14
CA ALA A 606 -1.98 81.51 3.44
C ALA A 606 -0.45 81.31 3.54
N PRO A 607 0.19 81.69 4.66
CA PRO A 607 1.62 81.52 4.83
C PRO A 607 1.98 80.05 5.01
N VAL A 608 3.02 79.60 4.30
CA VAL A 608 3.57 78.25 4.36
C VAL A 608 5.06 78.28 4.66
N GLU A 609 5.47 77.46 5.63
CA GLU A 609 6.86 77.20 5.96
C GLU A 609 7.14 75.70 5.97
N ILE A 610 8.06 75.24 5.12
CA ILE A 610 8.55 73.87 5.07
C ILE A 610 10.00 73.86 5.56
N LYS A 611 10.29 73.07 6.59
CA LYS A 611 11.64 72.86 7.14
C LYS A 611 11.96 71.37 7.13
N ILE A 612 13.11 71.02 6.57
CA ILE A 612 13.59 69.63 6.48
C ILE A 612 14.79 69.48 7.39
N PHE A 613 14.78 68.46 8.25
CA PHE A 613 15.82 68.18 9.22
C PHE A 613 16.40 66.79 9.02
N ASN A 614 17.68 66.60 9.32
CA ASN A 614 18.22 65.25 9.52
C ASN A 614 17.87 64.72 10.92
N LEU A 615 18.17 63.45 11.19
CA LEU A 615 17.90 62.82 12.49
C LEU A 615 18.67 63.44 13.68
N ARG A 616 19.72 64.24 13.43
CA ARG A 616 20.43 64.99 14.47
C ARG A 616 19.76 66.34 14.78
N GLY A 617 18.62 66.64 14.16
CA GLY A 617 17.89 67.90 14.33
C GLY A 617 18.52 69.08 13.58
N GLN A 618 19.49 68.84 12.69
CA GLN A 618 20.10 69.90 11.90
C GLN A 618 19.20 70.26 10.73
N LEU A 619 18.98 71.56 10.50
CA LEU A 619 18.18 72.08 9.39
C LEU A 619 18.93 71.90 8.06
N ILE A 620 18.30 71.19 7.13
CA ILE A 620 18.83 70.85 5.80
C ILE A 620 18.33 71.84 4.76
N ARG A 621 17.01 72.12 4.75
CA ARG A 621 16.38 73.04 3.80
C ARG A 621 15.22 73.76 4.47
N SER A 622 15.04 75.05 4.14
CA SER A 622 13.85 75.82 4.49
C SER A 622 13.25 76.46 3.24
N ILE A 623 11.93 76.34 3.09
CA ILE A 623 11.14 76.95 2.02
C ILE A 623 10.01 77.73 2.69
N SER A 624 9.96 79.05 2.46
CA SER A 624 8.91 79.92 2.97
C SER A 624 8.25 80.62 1.80
N SER A 625 6.92 80.52 1.71
CA SER A 625 6.13 81.10 0.62
C SER A 625 4.69 81.33 1.10
N ASN A 626 3.90 82.03 0.30
CA ASN A 626 2.45 82.04 0.44
C ASN A 626 1.83 81.09 -0.60
N LEU A 627 0.67 80.52 -0.28
CA LEU A 627 -0.10 79.72 -1.24
C LEU A 627 -0.53 80.60 -2.42
N GLY A 628 -0.21 80.16 -3.64
CA GLY A 628 -0.51 80.91 -4.88
C GLY A 628 -1.96 80.75 -5.34
N ASN A 629 -2.56 79.59 -5.07
CA ASN A 629 -3.92 79.23 -5.45
C ASN A 629 -4.77 78.90 -4.22
N GLU A 630 -6.08 79.05 -4.36
CA GLU A 630 -7.05 78.43 -3.44
C GLU A 630 -7.12 76.93 -3.77
N GLY A 631 -7.06 76.07 -2.75
CA GLY A 631 -6.97 74.62 -2.93
C GLY A 631 -5.53 74.13 -3.07
N LEU A 632 -5.26 73.26 -4.06
CA LEU A 632 -3.99 72.52 -4.16
C LEU A 632 -2.83 73.44 -4.57
N ASN A 633 -1.75 73.38 -3.79
CA ASN A 633 -0.48 74.01 -4.03
C ASN A 633 0.64 72.99 -3.87
N ARG A 634 1.57 72.93 -4.83
CA ARG A 634 2.67 71.97 -4.85
C ARG A 634 4.00 72.67 -4.59
N PHE A 635 4.73 72.17 -3.60
CA PHE A 635 6.12 72.54 -3.35
C PHE A 635 7.02 71.37 -3.75
N SER A 636 8.26 71.65 -4.15
CA SER A 636 9.23 70.62 -4.51
C SER A 636 10.51 70.73 -3.70
N TRP A 637 11.05 69.60 -3.29
CA TRP A 637 12.40 69.49 -2.75
C TRP A 637 13.21 68.48 -3.54
N ASP A 638 14.32 68.92 -4.13
CA ASP A 638 15.20 68.12 -5.00
C ASP A 638 16.23 67.29 -4.23
N GLY A 639 16.03 67.10 -2.93
CA GLY A 639 16.95 66.37 -2.07
C GLY A 639 18.22 67.14 -1.69
N LYS A 640 18.34 68.43 -2.02
CA LYS A 640 19.55 69.23 -1.72
C LYS A 640 19.41 70.11 -0.48
N ASP A 641 20.53 70.38 0.18
CA ASP A 641 20.61 71.32 1.31
C ASP A 641 20.47 72.79 0.85
N GLN A 642 20.51 73.73 1.80
CA GLN A 642 20.41 75.18 1.50
C GLN A 642 21.55 75.70 0.60
N ARG A 643 22.69 74.97 0.52
CA ARG A 643 23.85 75.30 -0.32
C ARG A 643 23.80 74.61 -1.69
N GLY A 644 22.76 73.83 -1.97
CA GLY A 644 22.60 73.10 -3.23
C GLY A 644 23.41 71.80 -3.31
N ILE A 645 23.83 71.25 -2.17
CA ILE A 645 24.54 69.96 -2.10
C ILE A 645 23.52 68.85 -1.84
N LEU A 646 23.62 67.73 -2.56
CA LEU A 646 22.75 66.56 -2.35
C LEU A 646 22.85 66.03 -0.92
N SER A 647 21.70 65.77 -0.31
CA SER A 647 21.59 65.19 1.02
C SER A 647 21.98 63.72 0.96
N THR A 648 22.66 63.21 2.00
CA THR A 648 23.05 61.80 2.06
C THR A 648 21.84 60.88 2.14
N PRO A 649 21.89 59.66 1.58
CA PRO A 649 20.83 58.68 1.75
C PRO A 649 20.54 58.44 3.24
N GLY A 650 19.26 58.36 3.61
CA GLY A 650 18.84 58.21 4.99
C GLY A 650 17.45 58.80 5.28
N LEU A 651 17.08 58.76 6.56
CA LEU A 651 15.80 59.26 7.04
C LEU A 651 15.90 60.75 7.43
N TYR A 652 14.90 61.53 7.00
CA TYR A 652 14.76 62.96 7.25
C TYR A 652 13.38 63.25 7.85
N LEU A 653 13.27 64.35 8.58
CA LEU A 653 12.02 64.84 9.16
C LEU A 653 11.61 66.14 8.47
N LEU A 654 10.46 66.15 7.80
CA LEU A 654 9.83 67.36 7.28
C LEU A 654 8.86 67.89 8.32
N LYS A 655 9.01 69.18 8.66
CA LYS A 655 8.05 69.97 9.42
C LYS A 655 7.44 71.02 8.50
N LEU A 656 6.11 71.08 8.46
CA LEU A 656 5.36 72.00 7.61
C LEU A 656 4.41 72.80 8.50
N SER A 657 4.43 74.12 8.35
CA SER A 657 3.47 75.05 8.95
C SER A 657 2.65 75.68 7.85
N ILE A 658 1.31 75.60 7.93
CA ILE A 658 0.39 76.27 7.01
C ILE A 658 -0.68 76.94 7.86
N ASP A 659 -0.81 78.27 7.75
CA ASP A 659 -1.82 79.02 8.52
C ASP A 659 -1.83 78.67 10.03
N ASN A 660 -0.62 78.56 10.61
CA ASN A 660 -0.34 78.14 11.99
C ASN A 660 -0.69 76.69 12.38
N VAL A 661 -1.08 75.83 11.43
CA VAL A 661 -1.23 74.38 11.64
C VAL A 661 0.07 73.66 11.31
N LEU A 662 0.55 72.83 12.25
CA LEU A 662 1.83 72.13 12.14
C LEU A 662 1.66 70.66 11.77
N TYR A 663 2.39 70.24 10.74
CA TYR A 663 2.51 68.86 10.28
C TYR A 663 3.96 68.37 10.43
N SER A 664 4.13 67.09 10.74
CA SER A 664 5.43 66.41 10.71
C SER A 664 5.33 65.09 9.96
N ARG A 665 6.27 64.83 9.05
CA ARG A 665 6.35 63.59 8.25
C ARG A 665 7.78 63.11 8.09
N LYS A 666 7.95 61.80 7.99
CA LYS A 666 9.23 61.16 7.69
C LYS A 666 9.42 61.09 6.18
N ILE A 667 10.60 61.47 5.71
CA ILE A 667 11.01 61.36 4.31
C ILE A 667 12.25 60.47 4.25
N VAL A 668 12.26 59.51 3.33
CA VAL A 668 13.42 58.66 3.07
C VAL A 668 14.08 59.14 1.79
N VAL A 669 15.38 59.44 1.86
CA VAL A 669 16.22 59.67 0.67
C VAL A 669 16.96 58.37 0.41
N GLY A 670 16.65 57.71 -0.71
CA GLY A 670 17.29 56.48 -1.16
C GLY A 670 18.54 56.73 -2.00
N LEU A 671 19.28 55.67 -2.29
CA LEU A 671 20.38 55.68 -3.26
C LEU A 671 19.89 55.78 -4.71
#